data_AF-H7FTR2-F1
#
_entry.id   AF-H7FTR2-F1
#
_cell.length_a   1.000
_cell.length_b   1.000
_cell.length_c   1.000
_cell.angle_alpha   90.00
_cell.angle_beta   90.00
_cell.angle_gamma   90.00
#
_symmetry.space_group_name_H-M   'P 1'
#
loop_
_entity.id
_entity.type
_entity.pdbx_description
1 polymer ?
#
loop_
_entity_poly.entity_id
_entity_poly.type
_entity_poly.pdbx_seq_one_letter_code
_entity_poly.pdbx_strand_id
1 'polypeptide(L)'
;MKNIKFIIGLIVLTIFIGCTADTNDVDLDSLDAPTNVSALATVSQDNSGNVTLTPRGEGATQYEIYFGDGSAEGATLKPGETVLHKYAEGIYQVKIIGSTLNGKKTEVSQELTVSFKAPENLVVNISNDSSISKQVNVTANADFAMFFEVYFGEPGNDDPVVANIGETASCVYKQAGKYTIRVVAKSAAIKTTEYTQEFEAKTINGPTVAAPTPANNAADVIAIYSNKYTPIAISEWNPGWGQTTVLTDVLIAGNNTLKYSALNYTGIVTDYGNPTNLSAMKYVHFDYWTSDAKTLSLKLVNTNVGKEDIKAVSTITIGAWTGVDILLSSYNTDLSAISQIIFESSGATVYIDNLYFYKNSTLASAPITAAPTPTVDSKNVISIYSNAYTPLAISEWNPGWGQTTVLTDQLIAGNNTLKYTNLNYTGIVTNYDNPTNLSGMTHVHFDYWSNDAKSLSLKLVNTKLGKEDIKSVSTVTLGAWTGVDILLSNYNTDLSAISQIIFESSDATVYIDNLYFYKSSTSGGGASGVAPFSPINFESGGYGANWTWAVFENGSNALIEFVSNPNTSGINSSSKVAKITALKAGQPWVGCESKHGTDIGSFKFDSTNKIVRIMVYKTVISYVGIKFAEANGDAQPEVKVANTKINQWEELTFDLSGSIGKGATGVIDQIIIFPDFNLNGRAQDNVVYFDNITFSSN
;
A
#
# COMPACT_ATOMS: atom_id res chain seq x y z
N MET A 1 -39.37 -62.41 -53.96
CA MET A 1 -40.26 -63.28 -53.15
C MET A 1 -39.39 -64.15 -52.26
N LYS A 2 -39.67 -64.14 -50.93
CA LYS A 2 -39.41 -65.23 -49.96
C LYS A 2 -37.92 -65.60 -49.74
N ASN A 3 -37.36 -65.80 -48.56
CA ASN A 3 -37.87 -65.93 -47.20
C ASN A 3 -36.67 -65.79 -46.22
N ILE A 4 -37.01 -65.35 -45.02
CA ILE A 4 -36.23 -65.19 -43.78
C ILE A 4 -35.59 -66.51 -43.30
N LYS A 5 -34.44 -66.42 -42.59
CA LYS A 5 -34.11 -67.03 -41.26
C LYS A 5 -32.57 -66.97 -41.01
N PHE A 6 -32.04 -66.19 -40.05
CA PHE A 6 -31.92 -66.35 -38.58
C PHE A 6 -30.64 -67.07 -38.11
N ILE A 7 -30.06 -66.57 -36.99
CA ILE A 7 -29.11 -67.18 -36.01
C ILE A 7 -27.61 -66.87 -36.24
N ILE A 8 -27.03 -65.88 -35.52
CA ILE A 8 -26.32 -65.91 -34.21
C ILE A 8 -24.83 -66.31 -34.33
N GLY A 9 -23.94 -65.49 -33.76
CA GLY A 9 -22.54 -65.88 -33.48
C GLY A 9 -21.64 -64.69 -33.13
N LEU A 10 -21.48 -64.44 -31.83
CA LEU A 10 -20.63 -63.44 -31.17
C LEU A 10 -19.11 -63.79 -31.31
N ILE A 11 -18.22 -62.79 -31.04
CA ILE A 11 -16.77 -62.88 -30.70
C ILE A 11 -15.81 -62.88 -31.93
N VAL A 12 -14.76 -62.05 -32.11
CA VAL A 12 -14.04 -61.08 -31.25
C VAL A 12 -13.11 -60.18 -32.10
N LEU A 13 -13.00 -58.91 -31.67
CA LEU A 13 -11.83 -57.99 -31.67
C LEU A 13 -10.95 -57.81 -32.93
N THR A 14 -10.93 -56.58 -33.48
CA THR A 14 -9.70 -55.89 -33.91
C THR A 14 -9.88 -54.36 -34.02
N ILE A 15 -9.31 -53.68 -33.02
CA ILE A 15 -8.46 -52.47 -33.03
C ILE A 15 -8.74 -51.34 -34.04
N PHE A 16 -8.98 -50.17 -33.43
CA PHE A 16 -9.02 -48.80 -33.92
C PHE A 16 -7.84 -48.35 -34.80
N ILE A 17 -8.15 -47.57 -35.83
CA ILE A 17 -7.38 -46.39 -36.24
C ILE A 17 -8.39 -45.23 -36.33
N GLY A 18 -8.24 -44.26 -35.43
CA GLY A 18 -9.07 -43.07 -35.35
C GLY A 18 -8.62 -42.01 -36.35
N CYS A 19 -9.55 -41.57 -37.19
CA CYS A 19 -9.63 -40.16 -37.59
C CYS A 19 -10.52 -39.48 -36.55
N THR A 20 -9.98 -38.57 -35.76
CA THR A 20 -10.79 -37.62 -34.99
C THR A 20 -11.41 -36.65 -36.00
N ALA A 21 -12.69 -36.86 -36.31
CA ALA A 21 -13.50 -35.75 -36.79
C ALA A 21 -13.64 -34.80 -35.61
N ASP A 22 -13.09 -33.59 -35.71
CA ASP A 22 -13.35 -32.53 -34.75
C ASP A 22 -14.88 -32.31 -34.72
N THR A 23 -15.51 -32.79 -33.65
CA THR A 23 -16.88 -32.44 -33.32
C THR A 23 -16.85 -30.98 -32.89
N ASN A 24 -17.25 -30.08 -33.79
CA ASN A 24 -17.58 -28.69 -33.46
C ASN A 24 -18.84 -28.65 -32.58
N ASP A 25 -18.77 -29.24 -31.38
CA ASP A 25 -19.81 -29.07 -30.37
C ASP A 25 -19.68 -27.64 -29.82
N VAL A 26 -20.60 -26.78 -30.25
CA VAL A 26 -20.74 -25.42 -29.71
C VAL A 26 -21.29 -25.54 -28.29
N ASP A 27 -20.48 -25.20 -27.29
CA ASP A 27 -20.89 -25.17 -25.88
C ASP A 27 -21.84 -23.98 -25.62
N LEU A 28 -23.14 -24.25 -25.73
CA LEU A 28 -24.20 -23.26 -25.47
C LEU A 28 -24.45 -23.06 -23.97
N ASP A 29 -23.97 -23.94 -23.09
CA ASP A 29 -24.23 -23.86 -21.64
C ASP A 29 -23.40 -22.74 -20.98
N SER A 30 -22.27 -22.38 -21.59
CA SER A 30 -21.38 -21.32 -21.13
C SER A 30 -21.88 -19.88 -21.36
N LEU A 31 -22.95 -19.67 -22.14
CA LEU A 31 -23.45 -18.31 -22.46
C LEU A 31 -24.01 -17.62 -21.22
N ASP A 32 -23.61 -16.37 -20.98
CA ASP A 32 -24.16 -15.52 -19.91
C ASP A 32 -25.54 -14.95 -20.24
N ALA A 33 -26.24 -14.43 -19.22
CA ALA A 33 -27.52 -13.75 -19.41
C ALA A 33 -27.32 -12.44 -20.19
N PRO A 34 -28.32 -11.96 -20.96
CA PRO A 34 -28.15 -10.75 -21.76
C PRO A 34 -27.86 -9.52 -20.90
N THR A 35 -27.04 -8.60 -21.40
CA THR A 35 -26.74 -7.32 -20.74
C THR A 35 -27.35 -6.15 -21.52
N ASN A 36 -27.47 -4.98 -20.89
CA ASN A 36 -27.98 -3.75 -21.52
C ASN A 36 -29.35 -3.91 -22.20
N VAL A 37 -30.25 -4.68 -21.57
CA VAL A 37 -31.61 -4.89 -22.10
C VAL A 37 -32.46 -3.62 -21.93
N SER A 38 -33.00 -3.10 -23.03
CA SER A 38 -33.90 -1.93 -23.05
C SER A 38 -34.79 -1.94 -24.30
N ALA A 39 -35.62 -0.91 -24.49
CA ALA A 39 -36.27 -0.66 -25.78
C ALA A 39 -36.15 0.82 -26.17
N LEU A 40 -35.76 1.08 -27.42
CA LEU A 40 -35.94 2.41 -28.01
C LEU A 40 -37.43 2.61 -28.27
N ALA A 41 -38.00 3.68 -27.71
CA ALA A 41 -39.38 4.07 -27.92
C ALA A 41 -39.43 5.30 -28.84
N THR A 42 -40.15 5.20 -29.95
CA THR A 42 -40.42 6.33 -30.84
C THR A 42 -41.91 6.47 -31.04
N VAL A 43 -42.38 7.68 -31.37
CA VAL A 43 -43.81 7.94 -31.53
C VAL A 43 -44.08 8.83 -32.74
N SER A 44 -45.19 8.56 -33.41
CA SER A 44 -45.70 9.39 -34.50
C SER A 44 -46.07 10.80 -34.02
N GLN A 45 -45.68 11.82 -34.79
CA GLN A 45 -45.90 13.24 -34.48
C GLN A 45 -47.27 13.72 -34.99
N ASP A 46 -48.34 13.00 -34.66
CA ASP A 46 -49.69 13.21 -35.21
C ASP A 46 -50.82 13.12 -34.16
N ASN A 47 -50.45 13.13 -32.87
CA ASN A 47 -51.36 12.92 -31.73
C ASN A 47 -52.08 11.56 -31.75
N SER A 48 -51.60 10.56 -32.48
CA SER A 48 -52.25 9.24 -32.51
C SER A 48 -51.89 8.36 -31.32
N GLY A 49 -50.73 8.58 -30.69
CA GLY A 49 -50.21 7.72 -29.62
C GLY A 49 -49.67 6.38 -30.13
N ASN A 50 -49.45 6.25 -31.45
CA ASN A 50 -48.84 5.06 -32.03
C ASN A 50 -47.32 5.08 -31.75
N VAL A 51 -46.91 4.28 -30.76
CA VAL A 51 -45.54 4.12 -30.29
C VAL A 51 -44.93 2.88 -30.92
N THR A 52 -43.74 3.02 -31.50
CA THR A 52 -42.92 1.92 -31.98
C THR A 52 -41.85 1.61 -30.95
N LEU A 53 -41.83 0.37 -30.46
CA LEU A 53 -40.82 -0.14 -29.55
C LEU A 53 -39.84 -1.05 -30.30
N THR A 54 -38.55 -0.76 -30.18
CA THR A 54 -37.45 -1.53 -30.76
C THR A 54 -36.56 -2.04 -29.63
N PRO A 55 -36.65 -3.34 -29.26
CA PRO A 55 -35.84 -3.88 -28.17
C PRO A 55 -34.35 -3.93 -28.52
N ARG A 56 -33.51 -3.77 -27.50
CA ARG A 56 -32.04 -3.77 -27.55
C ARG A 56 -31.49 -4.59 -26.39
N GLY A 57 -30.28 -5.11 -26.56
CA GLY A 57 -29.62 -5.99 -25.58
C GLY A 57 -28.46 -6.76 -26.20
N GLU A 58 -27.37 -6.86 -25.45
CA GLU A 58 -26.18 -7.63 -25.82
C GLU A 58 -26.38 -9.10 -25.47
N GLY A 59 -26.04 -10.00 -26.41
CA GLY A 59 -26.21 -11.45 -26.23
C GLY A 59 -27.66 -11.96 -26.33
N ALA A 60 -28.66 -11.08 -26.39
CA ALA A 60 -30.06 -11.48 -26.54
C ALA A 60 -30.37 -11.96 -27.97
N THR A 61 -31.08 -13.09 -28.05
CA THR A 61 -31.57 -13.70 -29.30
C THR A 61 -33.09 -13.64 -29.46
N GLN A 62 -33.81 -13.26 -28.40
CA GLN A 62 -35.25 -13.06 -28.40
C GLN A 62 -35.61 -12.03 -27.32
N TYR A 63 -36.70 -11.28 -27.55
CA TYR A 63 -37.28 -10.35 -26.59
C TYR A 63 -38.76 -10.64 -26.37
N GLU A 64 -39.23 -10.44 -25.15
CA GLU A 64 -40.64 -10.33 -24.80
C GLU A 64 -40.90 -8.91 -24.26
N ILE A 65 -41.90 -8.21 -24.79
CA ILE A 65 -42.29 -6.87 -24.36
C ILE A 65 -43.72 -6.91 -23.80
N TYR A 66 -43.91 -6.38 -22.60
CA TYR A 66 -45.20 -6.18 -21.96
C TYR A 66 -45.44 -4.67 -21.79
N PHE A 67 -46.53 -4.16 -22.37
CA PHE A 67 -46.74 -2.73 -22.62
C PHE A 67 -47.06 -1.89 -21.37
N GLY A 68 -47.47 -2.51 -20.26
CA GLY A 68 -47.70 -1.79 -18.99
C GLY A 68 -48.99 -0.98 -18.92
N ASP A 69 -49.85 -1.01 -19.94
CA ASP A 69 -51.14 -0.32 -20.00
C ASP A 69 -52.35 -1.20 -19.66
N GLY A 70 -52.11 -2.45 -19.23
CA GLY A 70 -53.14 -3.45 -18.94
C GLY A 70 -53.53 -4.33 -20.13
N SER A 71 -52.85 -4.21 -21.28
CA SER A 71 -53.00 -5.13 -22.41
C SER A 71 -52.76 -6.58 -21.98
N ALA A 72 -53.65 -7.49 -22.39
CA ALA A 72 -53.63 -8.89 -21.97
C ALA A 72 -52.49 -9.71 -22.59
N GLU A 73 -51.98 -9.28 -23.74
CA GLU A 73 -50.90 -9.94 -24.47
C GLU A 73 -49.72 -8.98 -24.69
N GLY A 74 -48.50 -9.52 -24.55
CA GLY A 74 -47.27 -8.84 -24.94
C GLY A 74 -46.86 -9.15 -26.38
N ALA A 75 -45.67 -8.73 -26.76
CA ALA A 75 -45.07 -9.03 -28.07
C ALA A 75 -43.77 -9.83 -27.92
N THR A 76 -43.58 -10.85 -28.76
CA THR A 76 -42.32 -11.58 -28.89
C THR A 76 -41.60 -11.14 -30.16
N LEU A 77 -40.35 -10.70 -30.02
CA LEU A 77 -39.56 -10.10 -31.10
C LEU A 77 -38.18 -10.74 -31.20
N LYS A 78 -37.65 -10.79 -32.42
CA LYS A 78 -36.23 -11.08 -32.67
C LYS A 78 -35.40 -9.79 -32.67
N PRO A 79 -34.07 -9.87 -32.49
CA PRO A 79 -33.19 -8.71 -32.65
C PRO A 79 -33.41 -8.00 -33.99
N GLY A 80 -33.64 -6.68 -33.94
CA GLY A 80 -33.94 -5.84 -35.11
C GLY A 80 -35.41 -5.74 -35.50
N GLU A 81 -36.30 -6.56 -34.93
CA GLU A 81 -37.74 -6.40 -35.11
C GLU A 81 -38.29 -5.26 -34.23
N THR A 82 -39.48 -4.77 -34.58
CA THR A 82 -40.16 -3.70 -33.85
C THR A 82 -41.62 -4.07 -33.62
N VAL A 83 -42.25 -3.49 -32.61
CA VAL A 83 -43.70 -3.60 -32.38
C VAL A 83 -44.32 -2.22 -32.32
N LEU A 84 -45.45 -2.06 -33.01
CA LEU A 84 -46.29 -0.87 -32.92
C LEU A 84 -47.39 -1.12 -31.89
N HIS A 85 -47.50 -0.25 -30.89
CA HIS A 85 -48.58 -0.28 -29.90
C HIS A 85 -49.18 1.11 -29.73
N LYS A 86 -50.51 1.18 -29.60
CA LYS A 86 -51.22 2.45 -29.44
C LYS A 86 -51.49 2.70 -27.97
N TYR A 87 -50.91 3.77 -27.43
CA TYR A 87 -51.11 4.20 -26.05
C TYR A 87 -52.05 5.41 -25.97
N ALA A 88 -52.73 5.53 -24.83
CA ALA A 88 -53.33 6.79 -24.41
C ALA A 88 -52.25 7.72 -23.82
N GLU A 89 -52.59 8.97 -23.56
CA GLU A 89 -51.72 9.87 -22.81
C GLU A 89 -51.56 9.35 -21.37
N GLY A 90 -50.31 9.22 -20.91
CA GLY A 90 -50.01 8.62 -19.62
C GLY A 90 -48.55 8.23 -19.45
N ILE A 91 -48.25 7.66 -18.28
CA ILE A 91 -46.95 7.10 -17.92
C ILE A 91 -47.14 5.60 -17.71
N TYR A 92 -46.31 4.80 -18.37
CA TYR A 92 -46.40 3.34 -18.39
C TYR A 92 -45.09 2.70 -17.96
N GLN A 93 -45.17 1.54 -17.34
CA GLN A 93 -44.00 0.71 -17.03
C GLN A 93 -43.92 -0.44 -18.03
N VAL A 94 -43.14 -0.26 -19.09
CA VAL A 94 -42.93 -1.26 -20.13
C VAL A 94 -41.90 -2.26 -19.62
N LYS A 95 -42.28 -3.54 -19.54
CA LYS A 95 -41.38 -4.61 -19.13
C LYS A 95 -40.78 -5.30 -20.35
N ILE A 96 -39.46 -5.38 -20.40
CA ILE A 96 -38.69 -6.00 -21.47
C ILE A 96 -37.90 -7.18 -20.91
N ILE A 97 -38.00 -8.33 -21.56
CA ILE A 97 -37.26 -9.54 -21.19
C ILE A 97 -36.41 -9.98 -22.38
N GLY A 98 -35.08 -9.86 -22.27
CA GLY A 98 -34.14 -10.41 -23.24
C GLY A 98 -33.74 -11.84 -22.89
N SER A 99 -33.67 -12.74 -23.87
CA SER A 99 -33.30 -14.16 -23.68
C SER A 99 -32.19 -14.61 -24.64
N THR A 100 -31.23 -15.40 -24.15
CA THR A 100 -30.20 -16.09 -24.94
C THR A 100 -30.69 -17.44 -25.49
N LEU A 101 -29.87 -18.10 -26.34
CA LEU A 101 -30.15 -19.42 -26.90
C LEU A 101 -30.29 -20.52 -25.83
N ASN A 102 -29.56 -20.42 -24.71
CA ASN A 102 -29.65 -21.36 -23.59
C ASN A 102 -30.76 -21.01 -22.58
N GLY A 103 -31.60 -20.00 -22.89
CA GLY A 103 -32.75 -19.63 -22.08
C GLY A 103 -32.46 -18.77 -20.86
N LYS A 104 -31.23 -18.30 -20.65
CA LYS A 104 -30.95 -17.28 -19.63
C LYS A 104 -31.65 -15.97 -20.00
N LYS A 105 -32.23 -15.30 -19.00
CA LYS A 105 -33.06 -14.11 -19.20
C LYS A 105 -32.57 -12.93 -18.36
N THR A 106 -32.74 -11.73 -18.91
CA THR A 106 -32.60 -10.47 -18.20
C THR A 106 -33.87 -9.67 -18.37
N GLU A 107 -34.42 -9.20 -17.25
CA GLU A 107 -35.68 -8.46 -17.20
C GLU A 107 -35.42 -7.02 -16.77
N VAL A 108 -36.02 -6.07 -17.48
CA VAL A 108 -35.94 -4.63 -17.21
C VAL A 108 -37.34 -4.02 -17.28
N SER A 109 -37.64 -3.11 -16.33
CA SER A 109 -38.82 -2.24 -16.38
C SER A 109 -38.37 -0.86 -16.80
N GLN A 110 -38.90 -0.36 -17.90
CA GLN A 110 -38.60 0.94 -18.49
C GLN A 110 -39.85 1.84 -18.44
N GLU A 111 -39.69 3.04 -17.90
CA GLU A 111 -40.76 4.03 -17.89
C GLU A 111 -40.94 4.63 -19.29
N LEU A 112 -42.19 4.74 -19.73
CA LEU A 112 -42.59 5.32 -21.01
C LEU A 112 -43.63 6.42 -20.77
N THR A 113 -43.27 7.66 -21.08
CA THR A 113 -44.20 8.80 -21.06
C THR A 113 -44.76 9.04 -22.45
N VAL A 114 -46.07 8.95 -22.61
CA VAL A 114 -46.80 9.28 -23.84
C VAL A 114 -47.57 10.58 -23.58
N SER A 115 -47.21 11.65 -24.28
CA SER A 115 -47.83 12.97 -24.14
C SER A 115 -48.16 13.56 -25.50
N PHE A 116 -49.34 14.19 -25.61
CA PHE A 116 -49.74 14.96 -26.80
C PHE A 116 -49.37 16.44 -26.70
N LYS A 117 -48.67 16.83 -25.62
CA LYS A 117 -48.06 18.15 -25.49
C LYS A 117 -46.69 18.17 -26.13
N ALA A 118 -46.35 19.30 -26.75
CA ALA A 118 -45.01 19.52 -27.29
C ALA A 118 -43.98 19.41 -26.16
N PRO A 119 -42.77 18.89 -26.42
CA PRO A 119 -41.71 18.88 -25.43
C PRO A 119 -41.39 20.26 -24.87
N GLU A 120 -41.19 20.39 -23.57
CA GLU A 120 -40.87 21.67 -22.91
C GLU A 120 -39.57 21.54 -22.11
N ASN A 121 -38.95 22.67 -21.78
CA ASN A 121 -37.76 22.72 -20.91
C ASN A 121 -36.61 21.82 -21.38
N LEU A 122 -36.33 21.80 -22.69
CA LEU A 122 -35.26 21.00 -23.28
C LEU A 122 -33.89 21.41 -22.73
N VAL A 123 -33.24 20.50 -22.01
CA VAL A 123 -31.87 20.59 -21.53
C VAL A 123 -31.02 19.59 -22.31
N VAL A 124 -29.98 20.10 -22.97
CA VAL A 124 -29.04 19.31 -23.76
C VAL A 124 -27.64 19.41 -23.14
N ASN A 125 -26.99 18.26 -22.94
CA ASN A 125 -25.58 18.21 -22.56
C ASN A 125 -24.76 17.58 -23.70
N ILE A 126 -23.73 18.28 -24.15
CA ILE A 126 -22.81 17.84 -25.20
C ILE A 126 -21.40 17.77 -24.60
N SER A 127 -20.72 16.65 -24.77
CA SER A 127 -19.37 16.43 -24.23
C SER A 127 -18.49 15.62 -25.19
N ASN A 128 -17.18 15.85 -25.16
CA ASN A 128 -16.24 14.93 -25.78
C ASN A 128 -16.11 13.69 -24.90
N ASP A 129 -16.01 12.52 -25.52
CA ASP A 129 -15.71 11.29 -24.83
C ASP A 129 -14.32 11.34 -24.20
N SER A 130 -14.18 10.76 -23.00
CA SER A 130 -12.93 10.79 -22.24
C SER A 130 -11.91 9.76 -22.72
N SER A 131 -12.33 8.72 -23.43
CA SER A 131 -11.47 7.62 -23.87
C SER A 131 -11.45 7.43 -25.39
N ILE A 132 -12.49 7.85 -26.11
CA ILE A 132 -12.59 7.69 -27.56
C ILE A 132 -12.33 9.02 -28.27
N SER A 133 -11.17 9.11 -28.95
CA SER A 133 -10.76 10.30 -29.68
C SER A 133 -11.78 10.69 -30.76
N LYS A 134 -12.18 11.96 -30.79
CA LYS A 134 -13.20 12.54 -31.68
C LYS A 134 -14.61 11.98 -31.49
N GLN A 135 -14.89 11.27 -30.41
CA GLN A 135 -16.26 10.91 -30.07
C GLN A 135 -16.93 12.03 -29.29
N VAL A 136 -18.15 12.38 -29.68
CA VAL A 136 -19.01 13.33 -28.97
C VAL A 136 -20.25 12.59 -28.49
N ASN A 137 -20.57 12.78 -27.21
CA ASN A 137 -21.71 12.21 -26.52
C ASN A 137 -22.73 13.31 -26.22
N VAL A 138 -23.99 13.06 -26.56
CA VAL A 138 -25.12 13.97 -26.37
C VAL A 138 -26.19 13.28 -25.52
N THR A 139 -26.60 13.93 -24.43
CA THR A 139 -27.79 13.55 -23.65
C THR A 139 -28.80 14.68 -23.70
N ALA A 140 -30.08 14.35 -23.69
CA ALA A 140 -31.15 15.33 -23.67
C ALA A 140 -32.27 14.93 -22.71
N ASN A 141 -32.79 15.92 -21.98
CA ASN A 141 -33.97 15.78 -21.14
C ASN A 141 -34.96 16.92 -21.45
N ALA A 142 -36.24 16.60 -21.51
CA ALA A 142 -37.32 17.56 -21.74
C ALA A 142 -38.61 17.02 -21.14
N ASP A 143 -39.45 17.91 -20.62
CA ASP A 143 -40.79 17.55 -20.19
C ASP A 143 -41.60 17.06 -21.38
N PHE A 144 -42.45 16.05 -21.15
CA PHE A 144 -43.34 15.43 -22.16
C PHE A 144 -42.65 14.69 -23.31
N ALA A 145 -41.33 14.80 -23.47
CA ALA A 145 -40.60 14.09 -24.51
C ALA A 145 -40.46 12.60 -24.18
N MET A 146 -40.50 11.79 -25.23
CA MET A 146 -40.26 10.35 -25.17
C MET A 146 -38.83 10.03 -25.65
N PHE A 147 -38.41 10.68 -26.73
CA PHE A 147 -37.12 10.45 -27.35
C PHE A 147 -36.58 11.72 -27.97
N PHE A 148 -35.33 11.67 -28.40
CA PHE A 148 -34.70 12.74 -29.15
C PHE A 148 -33.90 12.20 -30.33
N GLU A 149 -33.76 13.07 -31.33
CA GLU A 149 -32.92 12.87 -32.51
C GLU A 149 -31.72 13.82 -32.45
N VAL A 150 -30.52 13.30 -32.68
CA VAL A 150 -29.29 14.10 -32.76
C VAL A 150 -28.74 14.05 -34.16
N TYR A 151 -28.67 15.21 -34.80
CA TYR A 151 -27.95 15.43 -36.04
C TYR A 151 -26.56 15.97 -35.65
N PHE A 152 -25.53 15.15 -35.81
CA PHE A 152 -24.16 15.50 -35.42
C PHE A 152 -23.44 16.42 -36.42
N GLY A 153 -24.00 16.61 -37.62
CA GLY A 153 -23.45 17.52 -38.62
C GLY A 153 -22.15 17.04 -39.29
N GLU A 154 -21.84 15.74 -39.22
CA GLU A 154 -20.71 15.15 -39.95
C GLU A 154 -21.01 15.14 -41.47
N PRO A 155 -20.14 15.70 -42.33
CA PRO A 155 -20.39 15.75 -43.76
C PRO A 155 -20.66 14.38 -44.39
N GLY A 156 -21.78 14.26 -45.09
CA GLY A 156 -22.23 13.03 -45.73
C GLY A 156 -22.94 12.05 -44.78
N ASN A 157 -23.26 12.47 -43.55
CA ASN A 157 -24.11 11.74 -42.62
C ASN A 157 -25.24 12.65 -42.13
N ASP A 158 -26.38 12.60 -42.83
CA ASP A 158 -27.56 13.43 -42.54
C ASP A 158 -28.58 12.69 -41.64
N ASP A 159 -28.38 11.40 -41.39
CA ASP A 159 -29.29 10.58 -40.58
C ASP A 159 -29.08 10.89 -39.08
N PRO A 160 -30.17 11.13 -38.31
CA PRO A 160 -30.04 11.37 -36.89
C PRO A 160 -29.74 10.08 -36.13
N VAL A 161 -28.97 10.21 -35.05
CA VAL A 161 -28.91 9.17 -34.01
C VAL A 161 -30.10 9.35 -33.08
N VAL A 162 -30.86 8.27 -32.86
CA VAL A 162 -32.09 8.29 -32.06
C VAL A 162 -31.87 7.60 -30.72
N ALA A 163 -32.24 8.27 -29.62
CA ALA A 163 -32.13 7.76 -28.26
C ALA A 163 -33.35 8.17 -27.41
N ASN A 164 -33.70 7.38 -26.40
CA ASN A 164 -34.74 7.77 -25.44
C ASN A 164 -34.27 8.98 -24.62
N ILE A 165 -35.21 9.78 -24.10
CA ILE A 165 -34.86 10.86 -23.17
C ILE A 165 -34.07 10.30 -21.98
N GLY A 166 -32.99 11.00 -21.61
CA GLY A 166 -32.06 10.58 -20.56
C GLY A 166 -30.97 9.60 -21.02
N GLU A 167 -31.10 8.95 -22.18
CA GLU A 167 -30.03 8.13 -22.77
C GLU A 167 -28.99 8.98 -23.51
N THR A 168 -27.88 8.34 -23.89
CA THR A 168 -26.78 8.96 -24.63
C THR A 168 -26.83 8.57 -26.11
N ALA A 169 -26.78 9.57 -26.98
CA ALA A 169 -26.46 9.41 -28.40
C ALA A 169 -24.99 9.80 -28.64
N SER A 170 -24.28 9.04 -29.49
CA SER A 170 -22.84 9.25 -29.71
C SER A 170 -22.48 9.27 -31.20
N CYS A 171 -21.45 10.04 -31.56
CA CYS A 171 -20.87 10.05 -32.90
C CYS A 171 -19.34 10.14 -32.83
N VAL A 172 -18.64 9.29 -33.58
CA VAL A 172 -17.19 9.37 -33.77
C VAL A 172 -16.91 10.09 -35.10
N TYR A 173 -16.38 11.31 -35.01
CA TYR A 173 -16.09 12.11 -36.20
C TYR A 173 -14.85 11.60 -36.94
N LYS A 174 -14.86 11.68 -38.29
CA LYS A 174 -13.68 11.30 -39.09
C LYS A 174 -12.50 12.23 -38.80
N GLN A 175 -12.76 13.51 -38.64
CA GLN A 175 -11.76 14.54 -38.32
C GLN A 175 -12.14 15.27 -37.03
N ALA A 176 -11.15 15.83 -36.34
CA ALA A 176 -11.43 16.78 -35.27
C ALA A 176 -11.81 18.13 -35.88
N GLY A 177 -12.64 18.90 -35.19
CA GLY A 177 -13.13 20.17 -35.69
C GLY A 177 -14.45 20.59 -35.06
N LYS A 178 -14.98 21.72 -35.52
CA LYS A 178 -16.25 22.27 -35.06
C LYS A 178 -17.38 21.76 -35.94
N TYR A 179 -18.44 21.29 -35.29
CA TYR A 179 -19.63 20.74 -35.93
C TYR A 179 -20.88 21.40 -35.35
N THR A 180 -21.90 21.60 -36.19
CA THR A 180 -23.20 22.09 -35.73
C THR A 180 -24.05 20.90 -35.35
N ILE A 181 -24.27 20.72 -34.05
CA ILE A 181 -25.11 19.66 -33.50
C ILE A 181 -26.51 20.21 -33.31
N ARG A 182 -27.51 19.54 -33.92
CA ARG A 182 -28.93 19.83 -33.75
C ARG A 182 -29.62 18.68 -33.03
N VAL A 183 -30.30 18.99 -31.94
CA VAL A 183 -31.08 18.05 -31.12
C VAL A 183 -32.56 18.37 -31.26
N VAL A 184 -33.37 17.37 -31.58
CA VAL A 184 -34.83 17.49 -31.73
C VAL A 184 -35.51 16.57 -30.72
N ALA A 185 -36.10 17.13 -29.68
CA ALA A 185 -36.90 16.39 -28.72
C ALA A 185 -38.32 16.17 -29.25
N LYS A 186 -38.85 14.96 -29.06
CA LYS A 186 -40.12 14.52 -29.63
C LYS A 186 -41.02 13.84 -28.59
N SER A 187 -42.29 14.20 -28.61
CA SER A 187 -43.41 13.55 -27.92
C SER A 187 -44.43 13.07 -28.95
N ALA A 188 -45.64 12.65 -28.60
CA ALA A 188 -46.67 12.33 -29.60
C ALA A 188 -47.30 13.59 -30.25
N ALA A 189 -46.92 14.78 -29.79
CA ALA A 189 -47.40 16.04 -30.34
C ALA A 189 -46.91 16.28 -31.77
N ILE A 190 -47.65 17.10 -32.53
CA ILE A 190 -47.22 17.55 -33.87
C ILE A 190 -46.00 18.48 -33.78
N LYS A 191 -45.94 19.31 -32.72
CA LYS A 191 -44.87 20.29 -32.51
C LYS A 191 -43.74 19.68 -31.70
N THR A 192 -42.52 19.79 -32.22
CA THR A 192 -41.27 19.41 -31.57
C THR A 192 -40.58 20.61 -30.91
N THR A 193 -39.55 20.34 -30.12
CA THR A 193 -38.66 21.36 -29.55
C THR A 193 -37.22 21.05 -29.94
N GLU A 194 -36.50 22.07 -30.40
CA GLU A 194 -35.16 21.92 -30.97
C GLU A 194 -34.12 22.76 -30.22
N TYR A 195 -32.89 22.28 -30.26
CA TYR A 195 -31.70 22.96 -29.75
C TYR A 195 -30.56 22.79 -30.77
N THR A 196 -29.79 23.86 -31.00
CA THR A 196 -28.64 23.83 -31.90
C THR A 196 -27.44 24.48 -31.24
N GLN A 197 -26.28 23.84 -31.34
CA GLN A 197 -25.01 24.35 -30.81
C GLN A 197 -23.83 23.96 -31.72
N GLU A 198 -22.88 24.88 -31.89
CA GLU A 198 -21.57 24.53 -32.42
C GLU A 198 -20.73 23.87 -31.31
N PHE A 199 -20.24 22.66 -31.56
CA PHE A 199 -19.40 21.91 -30.64
C PHE A 199 -18.13 21.42 -31.32
N GLU A 200 -17.01 21.51 -30.61
CA GLU A 200 -15.71 21.06 -31.12
C GLU A 200 -15.45 19.60 -30.70
N ALA A 201 -15.43 18.70 -31.69
CA ALA A 201 -14.94 17.34 -31.53
C ALA A 201 -13.41 17.36 -31.48
N LYS A 202 -12.84 16.87 -30.38
CA LYS A 202 -11.41 16.99 -30.07
C LYS A 202 -10.69 15.65 -30.23
N THR A 203 -9.42 15.74 -30.61
CA THR A 203 -8.52 14.60 -30.43
C THR A 203 -8.13 14.48 -28.97
N ILE A 204 -8.06 13.25 -28.47
CA ILE A 204 -7.41 12.98 -27.18
C ILE A 204 -5.91 12.85 -27.46
N ASN A 205 -5.15 13.83 -26.99
CA ASN A 205 -3.71 13.93 -27.29
C ASN A 205 -2.82 13.24 -26.23
N GLY A 206 -3.41 12.76 -25.14
CA GLY A 206 -2.72 12.16 -24.00
C GLY A 206 -3.64 12.01 -22.78
N PRO A 207 -3.18 11.31 -21.73
CA PRO A 207 -3.92 11.19 -20.48
C PRO A 207 -3.96 12.53 -19.72
N THR A 208 -5.05 12.76 -18.97
CA THR A 208 -5.23 13.95 -18.12
C THR A 208 -5.06 13.67 -16.62
N VAL A 209 -5.06 12.39 -16.24
CA VAL A 209 -4.79 11.90 -14.88
C VAL A 209 -3.48 11.12 -14.87
N ALA A 210 -2.77 11.12 -13.74
CA ALA A 210 -1.54 10.33 -13.57
C ALA A 210 -1.83 8.82 -13.63
N ALA A 211 -0.80 8.02 -13.95
CA ALA A 211 -0.89 6.57 -13.79
C ALA A 211 -1.15 6.18 -12.32
N PRO A 212 -1.79 5.03 -12.07
CA PRO A 212 -2.02 4.53 -10.71
C PRO A 212 -0.71 4.46 -9.90
N THR A 213 -0.78 4.70 -8.59
CA THR A 213 0.40 4.51 -7.73
C THR A 213 0.63 3.02 -7.49
N PRO A 214 1.84 2.48 -7.78
CA PRO A 214 2.10 1.06 -7.59
C PRO A 214 1.91 0.61 -6.14
N ALA A 215 1.56 -0.66 -5.90
CA ALA A 215 1.25 -1.17 -4.56
C ALA A 215 2.39 -1.97 -3.90
N ASN A 216 3.31 -2.57 -4.68
CA ASN A 216 4.38 -3.43 -4.16
C ASN A 216 5.27 -2.76 -3.10
N ASN A 217 5.88 -3.58 -2.25
CA ASN A 217 6.88 -3.10 -1.30
C ASN A 217 8.19 -2.75 -2.03
N ALA A 218 8.79 -1.61 -1.72
CA ALA A 218 10.02 -1.15 -2.36
C ALA A 218 11.20 -2.14 -2.22
N ALA A 219 11.27 -2.92 -1.12
CA ALA A 219 12.29 -3.94 -0.91
C ALA A 219 12.17 -5.14 -1.86
N ASP A 220 10.99 -5.34 -2.46
CA ASP A 220 10.70 -6.44 -3.38
C ASP A 220 10.72 -5.99 -4.85
N VAL A 221 11.21 -4.77 -5.13
CA VAL A 221 11.15 -4.12 -6.45
C VAL A 221 12.54 -3.70 -6.94
N ILE A 222 12.81 -3.89 -8.23
CA ILE A 222 13.86 -3.20 -8.99
C ILE A 222 13.17 -2.26 -9.98
N ALA A 223 13.22 -0.96 -9.73
CA ALA A 223 12.55 0.04 -10.57
C ALA A 223 13.46 0.54 -11.71
N ILE A 224 12.88 0.67 -12.91
CA ILE A 224 13.52 1.27 -14.08
C ILE A 224 13.03 2.71 -14.27
N TYR A 225 11.72 2.93 -14.08
CA TYR A 225 11.08 4.24 -14.12
C TYR A 225 9.89 4.25 -13.17
N SER A 226 9.92 5.09 -12.14
CA SER A 226 8.78 5.25 -11.22
C SER A 226 8.95 6.51 -10.38
N ASN A 227 7.82 7.13 -10.04
CA ASN A 227 7.77 8.20 -9.05
C ASN A 227 7.67 7.66 -7.60
N LYS A 228 7.26 6.39 -7.41
CA LYS A 228 7.12 5.78 -6.09
C LYS A 228 8.41 5.14 -5.59
N TYR A 229 9.11 4.41 -6.46
CA TYR A 229 10.32 3.66 -6.12
C TYR A 229 11.56 4.38 -6.64
N THR A 230 12.67 4.28 -5.93
CA THR A 230 13.97 4.77 -6.42
C THR A 230 14.42 3.91 -7.62
N PRO A 231 14.52 4.49 -8.84
CA PRO A 231 14.97 3.72 -10.00
C PRO A 231 16.47 3.41 -9.94
N ILE A 232 16.88 2.32 -10.59
CA ILE A 232 18.30 2.04 -10.83
C ILE A 232 18.87 3.05 -11.84
N ALA A 233 20.20 3.17 -11.87
CA ALA A 233 20.85 3.94 -12.92
C ALA A 233 20.60 3.27 -14.28
N ILE A 234 20.25 4.08 -15.28
CA ILE A 234 20.04 3.67 -16.66
C ILE A 234 21.08 4.38 -17.52
N SER A 235 21.83 3.63 -18.32
CA SER A 235 22.92 4.20 -19.11
C SER A 235 22.42 4.93 -20.35
N GLU A 236 21.38 4.43 -21.01
CA GLU A 236 20.85 5.03 -22.24
C GLU A 236 19.33 4.94 -22.32
N TRP A 237 18.69 6.05 -22.68
CA TRP A 237 17.28 6.12 -23.04
C TRP A 237 17.15 6.46 -24.52
N ASN A 238 16.38 5.68 -25.26
CA ASN A 238 16.16 5.87 -26.70
C ASN A 238 17.47 6.00 -27.54
N PRO A 239 18.31 4.95 -27.59
CA PRO A 239 19.73 5.02 -28.00
C PRO A 239 20.03 5.25 -29.49
N GLY A 240 19.04 5.45 -30.35
CA GLY A 240 19.26 5.75 -31.77
C GLY A 240 19.78 4.58 -32.63
N TRP A 241 19.39 3.34 -32.36
CA TRP A 241 19.65 2.13 -33.17
C TRP A 241 19.00 2.11 -34.57
N GLY A 242 18.50 3.24 -35.06
CA GLY A 242 17.74 3.37 -36.31
C GLY A 242 16.22 3.41 -36.11
N GLN A 243 15.74 3.53 -34.86
CA GLN A 243 14.33 3.78 -34.57
C GLN A 243 13.88 5.18 -35.03
N THR A 244 12.59 5.29 -35.36
CA THR A 244 11.92 6.57 -35.63
C THR A 244 11.27 7.16 -34.36
N THR A 245 11.22 6.37 -33.29
CA THR A 245 10.61 6.75 -32.01
C THR A 245 11.25 8.00 -31.42
N VAL A 246 10.41 8.95 -31.01
CA VAL A 246 10.80 10.12 -30.24
C VAL A 246 10.36 9.92 -28.79
N LEU A 247 11.31 9.95 -27.86
CA LEU A 247 11.05 9.95 -26.42
C LEU A 247 11.07 11.38 -25.88
N THR A 248 10.06 11.73 -25.10
CA THR A 248 9.98 12.98 -24.33
C THR A 248 9.46 12.67 -22.92
N ASP A 249 10.07 13.25 -21.89
CA ASP A 249 9.48 13.27 -20.55
C ASP A 249 8.35 14.30 -20.50
N VAL A 250 7.22 13.92 -19.91
CA VAL A 250 6.08 14.81 -19.68
C VAL A 250 5.63 14.73 -18.22
N LEU A 251 4.99 15.79 -17.74
CA LEU A 251 4.38 15.82 -16.41
C LEU A 251 2.85 15.75 -16.56
N ILE A 252 2.24 14.69 -16.03
CA ILE A 252 0.78 14.49 -16.08
C ILE A 252 0.25 14.48 -14.65
N ALA A 253 -0.56 15.48 -14.31
CA ALA A 253 -1.09 15.68 -12.95
C ALA A 253 -0.02 15.62 -11.83
N GLY A 254 1.19 16.11 -12.11
CA GLY A 254 2.32 16.11 -11.17
C GLY A 254 3.14 14.82 -11.14
N ASN A 255 2.80 13.80 -11.95
CA ASN A 255 3.57 12.58 -12.11
C ASN A 255 4.44 12.64 -13.39
N ASN A 256 5.70 12.20 -13.32
CA ASN A 256 6.59 12.14 -14.47
C ASN A 256 6.22 10.92 -15.32
N THR A 257 6.20 11.06 -16.63
CA THR A 257 5.77 9.99 -17.53
C THR A 257 6.58 10.02 -18.80
N LEU A 258 7.00 8.84 -19.27
CA LEU A 258 7.67 8.68 -20.56
C LEU A 258 6.62 8.76 -21.67
N LYS A 259 6.78 9.68 -22.61
CA LYS A 259 5.96 9.74 -23.82
C LYS A 259 6.80 9.32 -25.02
N TYR A 260 6.43 8.20 -25.62
CA TYR A 260 6.96 7.74 -26.91
C TYR A 260 6.01 8.16 -28.03
N SER A 261 6.49 8.94 -28.98
CA SER A 261 5.76 9.31 -30.20
C SER A 261 6.34 8.56 -31.39
N ALA A 262 5.47 8.12 -32.31
CA ALA A 262 5.85 7.28 -33.45
C ALA A 262 6.63 6.02 -33.03
N LEU A 263 6.17 5.36 -31.94
CA LEU A 263 6.83 4.21 -31.35
C LEU A 263 6.82 3.03 -32.32
N ASN A 264 7.89 2.87 -33.10
CA ASN A 264 8.15 1.66 -33.88
C ASN A 264 8.88 0.66 -32.98
N TYR A 265 10.02 1.04 -32.43
CA TYR A 265 10.67 0.37 -31.30
C TYR A 265 11.58 1.37 -30.57
N THR A 266 11.92 1.13 -29.32
CA THR A 266 12.90 1.92 -28.57
C THR A 266 13.49 1.12 -27.43
N GLY A 267 14.77 1.38 -27.12
CA GLY A 267 15.51 0.70 -26.08
C GLY A 267 15.72 1.57 -24.84
N ILE A 268 15.81 0.87 -23.71
CA ILE A 268 16.35 1.33 -22.44
C ILE A 268 17.54 0.41 -22.16
N VAL A 269 18.74 0.97 -22.08
CA VAL A 269 19.95 0.21 -21.73
C VAL A 269 20.17 0.36 -20.24
N THR A 270 20.11 -0.74 -19.51
CA THR A 270 20.35 -0.72 -18.06
C THR A 270 21.81 -0.35 -17.81
N ASP A 271 22.73 -1.20 -18.28
CA ASP A 271 24.17 -0.97 -18.36
C ASP A 271 24.80 -2.14 -19.15
N TYR A 272 25.68 -1.88 -20.12
CA TYR A 272 26.41 -2.95 -20.83
C TYR A 272 27.58 -3.53 -20.02
N GLY A 273 28.22 -2.73 -19.17
CA GLY A 273 29.35 -3.13 -18.33
C GLY A 273 28.91 -3.79 -17.03
N ASN A 274 27.73 -3.41 -16.50
CA ASN A 274 27.14 -4.00 -15.29
C ASN A 274 25.62 -4.22 -15.42
N PRO A 275 25.20 -5.14 -16.33
CA PRO A 275 23.79 -5.37 -16.61
C PRO A 275 23.00 -5.83 -15.38
N THR A 276 21.69 -5.59 -15.42
CA THR A 276 20.81 -5.82 -14.26
C THR A 276 20.48 -7.31 -14.12
N ASN A 277 20.74 -7.87 -12.95
CA ASN A 277 20.32 -9.23 -12.62
C ASN A 277 18.86 -9.24 -12.12
N LEU A 278 17.99 -9.88 -12.88
CA LEU A 278 16.55 -9.98 -12.61
C LEU A 278 16.14 -11.42 -12.23
N SER A 279 17.07 -12.35 -12.05
CA SER A 279 16.78 -13.76 -11.76
C SER A 279 15.98 -14.01 -10.48
N ALA A 280 16.01 -13.07 -9.53
CA ALA A 280 15.24 -13.15 -8.28
C ALA A 280 13.82 -12.56 -8.39
N MET A 281 13.50 -11.92 -9.52
CA MET A 281 12.20 -11.30 -9.75
C MET A 281 11.23 -12.27 -10.40
N LYS A 282 9.93 -11.99 -10.26
CA LYS A 282 8.86 -12.86 -10.75
C LYS A 282 8.07 -12.22 -11.89
N TYR A 283 7.87 -10.91 -11.85
CA TYR A 283 7.09 -10.16 -12.82
C TYR A 283 7.84 -8.91 -13.28
N VAL A 284 7.52 -8.47 -14.48
CA VAL A 284 7.72 -7.07 -14.91
C VAL A 284 6.36 -6.39 -14.93
N HIS A 285 6.32 -5.17 -14.42
CA HIS A 285 5.17 -4.28 -14.40
C HIS A 285 5.46 -3.02 -15.21
N PHE A 286 4.47 -2.51 -15.92
CA PHE A 286 4.43 -1.13 -16.41
C PHE A 286 2.98 -0.69 -16.61
N ASP A 287 2.71 0.60 -16.40
CA ASP A 287 1.46 1.24 -16.79
C ASP A 287 1.62 1.86 -18.18
N TYR A 288 0.62 1.69 -19.04
CA TYR A 288 0.58 2.37 -20.32
C TYR A 288 -0.73 3.11 -20.56
N TRP A 289 -0.66 4.17 -21.37
CA TRP A 289 -1.81 4.84 -21.96
C TRP A 289 -1.54 5.11 -23.45
N THR A 290 -2.54 4.93 -24.31
CA THR A 290 -2.44 5.22 -25.74
C THR A 290 -3.80 5.59 -26.32
N SER A 291 -3.80 6.41 -27.38
CA SER A 291 -4.99 6.75 -28.15
C SER A 291 -5.13 5.96 -29.46
N ASP A 292 -4.07 5.30 -29.91
CA ASP A 292 -3.94 4.84 -31.30
C ASP A 292 -3.07 3.59 -31.50
N ALA A 293 -2.49 3.01 -30.45
CA ALA A 293 -1.72 1.77 -30.58
C ALA A 293 -2.61 0.59 -30.98
N LYS A 294 -2.10 -0.22 -31.93
CA LYS A 294 -2.68 -1.51 -32.32
C LYS A 294 -1.94 -2.69 -31.69
N THR A 295 -0.67 -2.49 -31.36
CA THR A 295 0.19 -3.46 -30.69
C THR A 295 1.05 -2.74 -29.66
N LEU A 296 1.42 -3.44 -28.60
CA LEU A 296 2.44 -3.01 -27.65
C LEU A 296 3.14 -4.27 -27.12
N SER A 297 4.46 -4.26 -27.10
CA SER A 297 5.25 -5.40 -26.66
C SER A 297 6.46 -4.96 -25.85
N LEU A 298 6.92 -5.83 -24.96
CA LEU A 298 8.12 -5.63 -24.15
C LEU A 298 9.10 -6.78 -24.38
N LYS A 299 10.29 -6.45 -24.85
CA LYS A 299 11.41 -7.38 -25.05
C LYS A 299 12.48 -7.18 -23.99
N LEU A 300 13.03 -8.30 -23.50
CA LEU A 300 14.15 -8.33 -22.56
C LEU A 300 15.35 -9.00 -23.24
N VAL A 301 16.51 -8.35 -23.19
CA VAL A 301 17.74 -8.79 -23.87
C VAL A 301 18.88 -8.94 -22.87
N ASN A 302 19.54 -10.10 -22.93
CA ASN A 302 20.83 -10.36 -22.29
C ASN A 302 21.90 -10.45 -23.38
N THR A 303 22.55 -9.32 -23.64
CA THR A 303 23.59 -9.25 -24.69
C THR A 303 24.84 -10.06 -24.35
N ASN A 304 25.09 -10.39 -23.09
CA ASN A 304 26.27 -11.17 -22.68
C ASN A 304 26.21 -12.61 -23.18
N VAL A 305 25.01 -13.18 -23.28
CA VAL A 305 24.79 -14.54 -23.79
C VAL A 305 24.02 -14.56 -25.11
N GLY A 306 23.70 -13.39 -25.67
CA GLY A 306 22.95 -13.26 -26.92
C GLY A 306 21.55 -13.85 -26.88
N LYS A 307 20.87 -13.80 -25.72
CA LYS A 307 19.50 -14.29 -25.56
C LYS A 307 18.52 -13.13 -25.42
N GLU A 308 17.39 -13.24 -26.09
CA GLU A 308 16.29 -12.29 -26.02
C GLU A 308 14.96 -13.00 -26.16
N ASP A 309 13.91 -12.40 -25.59
CA ASP A 309 12.54 -12.78 -25.88
C ASP A 309 11.60 -11.57 -25.74
N ILE A 310 10.51 -11.56 -26.49
CA ILE A 310 9.53 -10.48 -26.57
C ILE A 310 8.14 -10.99 -26.23
N LYS A 311 7.41 -10.24 -25.40
CA LYS A 311 6.01 -10.53 -25.05
C LYS A 311 5.12 -9.39 -25.47
N ALA A 312 4.06 -9.72 -26.20
CA ALA A 312 3.01 -8.78 -26.56
C ALA A 312 2.02 -8.61 -25.42
N VAL A 313 1.52 -7.39 -25.25
CA VAL A 313 0.33 -7.10 -24.46
C VAL A 313 -0.86 -7.72 -25.20
N SER A 314 -1.62 -8.60 -24.53
CA SER A 314 -2.66 -9.42 -25.16
C SER A 314 -3.85 -8.62 -25.69
N THR A 315 -4.20 -7.52 -25.02
CA THR A 315 -5.30 -6.62 -25.43
C THR A 315 -4.89 -5.19 -25.19
N ILE A 316 -5.04 -4.36 -26.22
CA ILE A 316 -4.75 -2.93 -26.13
C ILE A 316 -6.02 -2.19 -25.75
N THR A 317 -5.97 -1.51 -24.61
CA THR A 317 -7.00 -0.58 -24.15
C THR A 317 -6.61 0.83 -24.59
N ILE A 318 -7.50 1.48 -25.33
CA ILE A 318 -7.32 2.87 -25.75
C ILE A 318 -7.98 3.84 -24.76
N GLY A 319 -7.36 5.00 -24.56
CA GLY A 319 -7.95 6.10 -23.79
C GLY A 319 -7.96 5.94 -22.28
N ALA A 320 -7.37 4.86 -21.73
CA ALA A 320 -7.29 4.62 -20.29
C ALA A 320 -5.92 4.08 -19.86
N TRP A 321 -5.50 4.40 -18.63
CA TRP A 321 -4.30 3.82 -18.03
C TRP A 321 -4.55 2.33 -17.77
N THR A 322 -3.64 1.49 -18.25
CA THR A 322 -3.70 0.04 -18.08
C THR A 322 -2.38 -0.46 -17.53
N GLY A 323 -2.42 -1.08 -16.36
CA GLY A 323 -1.29 -1.78 -15.76
C GLY A 323 -1.10 -3.15 -16.39
N VAL A 324 0.15 -3.49 -16.73
CA VAL A 324 0.52 -4.76 -17.36
C VAL A 324 1.51 -5.48 -16.47
N ASP A 325 1.14 -6.66 -16.01
CA ASP A 325 2.03 -7.60 -15.33
C ASP A 325 2.37 -8.78 -16.25
N ILE A 326 3.65 -8.94 -16.60
CA ILE A 326 4.13 -10.07 -17.39
C ILE A 326 4.98 -10.97 -16.50
N LEU A 327 4.59 -12.25 -16.42
CA LEU A 327 5.34 -13.26 -15.68
C LEU A 327 6.70 -13.48 -16.36
N LEU A 328 7.80 -13.26 -15.62
CA LEU A 328 9.16 -13.35 -16.18
C LEU A 328 9.52 -14.76 -16.63
N SER A 329 8.96 -15.80 -16.00
CA SER A 329 9.16 -17.18 -16.45
C SER A 329 8.50 -17.50 -17.81
N SER A 330 7.67 -16.60 -18.34
CA SER A 330 7.16 -16.73 -19.70
C SER A 330 8.20 -16.33 -20.75
N TYR A 331 9.22 -15.53 -20.38
CA TYR A 331 10.30 -15.14 -21.27
C TYR A 331 11.30 -16.28 -21.45
N ASN A 332 11.64 -16.60 -22.70
CA ASN A 332 12.73 -17.50 -23.06
C ASN A 332 14.07 -16.76 -23.17
N THR A 333 14.41 -15.96 -22.16
CA THR A 333 15.66 -15.21 -22.08
C THR A 333 16.41 -15.52 -20.78
N ASP A 334 17.69 -15.18 -20.72
CA ASP A 334 18.48 -15.32 -19.50
C ASP A 334 18.40 -14.04 -18.66
N LEU A 335 17.74 -14.11 -17.51
CA LEU A 335 17.48 -12.96 -16.64
C LEU A 335 18.68 -12.55 -15.76
N SER A 336 19.80 -13.29 -15.80
CA SER A 336 20.94 -13.03 -14.93
C SER A 336 21.68 -11.72 -15.22
N ALA A 337 21.52 -11.17 -16.42
CA ALA A 337 22.23 -9.99 -16.90
C ALA A 337 21.45 -9.28 -18.01
N ILE A 338 20.25 -8.77 -17.72
CA ILE A 338 19.46 -7.99 -18.68
C ILE A 338 20.14 -6.63 -18.89
N SER A 339 20.63 -6.41 -20.11
CA SER A 339 21.31 -5.20 -20.54
C SER A 339 20.40 -4.26 -21.34
N GLN A 340 19.34 -4.77 -21.96
CA GLN A 340 18.39 -3.95 -22.71
C GLN A 340 16.94 -4.35 -22.41
N ILE A 341 16.08 -3.34 -22.32
CA ILE A 341 14.63 -3.45 -22.23
C ILE A 341 14.07 -2.66 -23.42
N ILE A 342 13.24 -3.28 -24.25
CA ILE A 342 12.80 -2.68 -25.52
C ILE A 342 11.28 -2.69 -25.60
N PHE A 343 10.70 -1.51 -25.83
CA PHE A 343 9.29 -1.39 -26.20
C PHE A 343 9.13 -1.38 -27.73
N GLU A 344 8.11 -2.06 -28.23
CA GLU A 344 7.73 -2.09 -29.64
C GLU A 344 6.22 -1.83 -29.78
N SER A 345 5.81 -1.03 -30.78
CA SER A 345 4.39 -0.73 -31.05
C SER A 345 4.15 -0.49 -32.53
N SER A 346 2.90 -0.22 -32.92
CA SER A 346 2.45 -0.04 -34.29
C SER A 346 2.80 1.31 -34.92
N GLY A 347 3.82 2.02 -34.41
CA GLY A 347 4.12 3.41 -34.78
C GLY A 347 3.25 4.45 -34.07
N ALA A 348 2.63 4.08 -32.95
CA ALA A 348 1.64 4.88 -32.22
C ALA A 348 2.26 5.84 -31.21
N THR A 349 1.42 6.65 -30.55
CA THR A 349 1.83 7.41 -29.35
C THR A 349 1.49 6.59 -28.10
N VAL A 350 2.50 6.28 -27.29
CA VAL A 350 2.37 5.48 -26.07
C VAL A 350 3.02 6.22 -24.91
N TYR A 351 2.26 6.38 -23.84
CA TYR A 351 2.74 6.90 -22.55
C TYR A 351 3.04 5.70 -21.66
N ILE A 352 4.20 5.69 -21.01
CA ILE A 352 4.64 4.63 -20.10
C ILE A 352 4.99 5.26 -18.75
N ASP A 353 4.51 4.65 -17.67
CA ASP A 353 4.90 4.96 -16.30
C ASP A 353 5.08 3.66 -15.50
N ASN A 354 5.66 3.76 -14.30
CA ASN A 354 5.82 2.65 -13.36
C ASN A 354 6.44 1.38 -13.97
N LEU A 355 7.49 1.52 -14.77
CA LEU A 355 8.25 0.37 -15.27
C LEU A 355 9.16 -0.19 -14.15
N TYR A 356 8.83 -1.37 -13.63
CA TYR A 356 9.62 -2.04 -12.60
C TYR A 356 9.49 -3.55 -12.64
N PHE A 357 10.46 -4.25 -12.06
CA PHE A 357 10.43 -5.70 -11.84
C PHE A 357 10.17 -5.97 -10.37
N TYR A 358 9.34 -6.96 -10.07
CA TYR A 358 9.03 -7.31 -8.68
C TYR A 358 8.91 -8.81 -8.45
N LYS A 359 9.08 -9.19 -7.19
CA LYS A 359 8.80 -10.53 -6.68
C LYS A 359 7.60 -10.48 -5.74
N ASN A 360 7.03 -11.65 -5.46
CA ASN A 360 6.02 -11.76 -4.41
C ASN A 360 6.60 -11.18 -3.11
N SER A 361 5.79 -10.43 -2.37
CA SER A 361 6.31 -9.83 -1.15
C SER A 361 6.77 -10.90 -0.17
N THR A 362 7.94 -10.68 0.40
CA THR A 362 8.49 -11.54 1.44
C THR A 362 8.02 -11.14 2.83
N LEU A 363 7.40 -9.97 2.96
CA LEU A 363 6.77 -9.53 4.20
C LEU A 363 5.46 -10.30 4.40
N ALA A 364 5.26 -10.81 5.61
CA ALA A 364 3.98 -11.38 5.99
C ALA A 364 2.87 -10.33 5.81
N SER A 365 1.69 -10.76 5.37
CA SER A 365 0.52 -9.88 5.18
C SER A 365 -0.30 -9.67 6.46
N ALA A 366 -0.04 -10.48 7.49
CA ALA A 366 -0.58 -10.37 8.83
C ALA A 366 0.41 -10.97 9.85
N PRO A 367 0.32 -10.60 11.14
CA PRO A 367 1.10 -11.27 12.17
C PRO A 367 0.61 -12.70 12.36
N ILE A 368 1.56 -13.64 12.50
CA ILE A 368 1.26 -15.06 12.80
C ILE A 368 1.63 -15.45 14.24
N THR A 369 2.36 -14.59 14.95
CA THR A 369 2.64 -14.70 16.38
C THR A 369 1.84 -13.64 17.13
N ALA A 370 1.48 -13.91 18.38
CA ALA A 370 0.88 -12.89 19.25
C ALA A 370 1.86 -11.74 19.52
N ALA A 371 1.34 -10.58 19.92
CA ALA A 371 2.17 -9.51 20.47
C ALA A 371 2.89 -9.99 21.75
N PRO A 372 4.05 -9.41 22.09
CA PRO A 372 4.76 -9.73 23.34
C PRO A 372 3.84 -9.60 24.56
N THR A 373 3.97 -10.48 25.56
CA THR A 373 3.18 -10.34 26.79
C THR A 373 3.76 -9.20 27.64
N PRO A 374 2.95 -8.21 28.05
CA PRO A 374 3.41 -7.14 28.93
C PRO A 374 3.95 -7.66 30.27
N THR A 375 5.00 -7.02 30.77
CA THR A 375 5.69 -7.42 32.01
C THR A 375 5.54 -6.43 33.17
N VAL A 376 4.88 -5.28 32.93
CA VAL A 376 4.66 -4.27 33.96
C VAL A 376 3.73 -4.82 35.05
N ASP A 377 4.04 -4.57 36.32
CA ASP A 377 3.17 -4.99 37.41
C ASP A 377 1.79 -4.34 37.27
N SER A 378 0.74 -5.16 37.19
CA SER A 378 -0.65 -4.75 36.99
C SER A 378 -1.11 -3.63 37.94
N LYS A 379 -0.54 -3.52 39.15
CA LYS A 379 -0.86 -2.44 40.11
C LYS A 379 -0.46 -1.04 39.63
N ASN A 380 0.44 -0.97 38.65
CA ASN A 380 0.96 0.25 38.07
C ASN A 380 0.33 0.58 36.71
N VAL A 381 -0.67 -0.19 36.28
CA VAL A 381 -1.20 -0.13 34.91
C VAL A 381 -2.66 0.32 34.93
N ILE A 382 -3.02 1.25 34.02
CA ILE A 382 -4.37 1.47 33.53
C ILE A 382 -4.42 0.89 32.12
N SER A 383 -5.05 -0.27 31.96
CA SER A 383 -5.15 -0.95 30.67
C SER A 383 -6.34 -0.43 29.87
N ILE A 384 -6.14 -0.15 28.59
CA ILE A 384 -7.22 0.14 27.64
C ILE A 384 -7.57 -1.15 26.89
N TYR A 385 -6.55 -1.86 26.41
CA TYR A 385 -6.69 -3.11 25.68
C TYR A 385 -5.46 -4.00 25.89
N SER A 386 -5.62 -5.15 26.53
CA SER A 386 -4.58 -6.19 26.65
C SER A 386 -5.19 -7.46 27.22
N ASN A 387 -4.70 -8.63 26.78
CA ASN A 387 -5.03 -9.90 27.44
C ASN A 387 -4.35 -10.08 28.80
N ALA A 388 -3.31 -9.31 29.13
CA ALA A 388 -2.51 -9.49 30.35
C ALA A 388 -3.06 -8.73 31.57
N TYR A 389 -3.91 -7.73 31.36
CA TYR A 389 -4.42 -6.85 32.41
C TYR A 389 -5.94 -6.77 32.38
N THR A 390 -6.54 -6.36 33.50
CA THR A 390 -7.98 -6.03 33.52
C THR A 390 -8.19 -4.70 32.79
N PRO A 391 -8.99 -4.66 31.70
CA PRO A 391 -9.18 -3.45 30.93
C PRO A 391 -10.10 -2.46 31.66
N LEU A 392 -9.86 -1.18 31.44
CA LEU A 392 -10.80 -0.11 31.75
C LEU A 392 -12.07 -0.29 30.91
N ALA A 393 -13.23 0.08 31.46
CA ALA A 393 -14.45 0.18 30.67
C ALA A 393 -14.33 1.30 29.64
N ILE A 394 -14.45 0.95 28.35
CA ILE A 394 -14.42 1.87 27.22
C ILE A 394 -15.85 2.08 26.73
N SER A 395 -16.25 3.34 26.54
CA SER A 395 -17.62 3.66 26.12
C SER A 395 -17.84 3.48 24.62
N GLU A 396 -16.85 3.81 23.79
CA GLU A 396 -16.97 3.71 22.33
C GLU A 396 -15.65 3.28 21.68
N TRP A 397 -15.75 2.34 20.74
CA TRP A 397 -14.68 1.92 19.85
C TRP A 397 -15.04 2.32 18.42
N ASN A 398 -14.15 3.02 17.73
CA ASN A 398 -14.34 3.47 16.35
C ASN A 398 -15.67 4.27 16.09
N PRO A 399 -15.86 5.43 16.73
CA PRO A 399 -17.17 6.13 16.89
C PRO A 399 -17.76 6.82 15.64
N GLY A 400 -17.27 6.56 14.43
CA GLY A 400 -17.89 7.05 13.19
C GLY A 400 -17.90 8.59 12.99
N TRP A 401 -16.90 9.32 13.48
CA TRP A 401 -16.64 10.76 13.27
C TRP A 401 -16.34 11.19 11.81
N GLY A 402 -16.66 10.35 10.82
CA GLY A 402 -16.31 10.57 9.41
C GLY A 402 -15.02 9.88 8.98
N GLN A 403 -14.44 9.02 9.82
CA GLN A 403 -13.32 8.17 9.44
C GLN A 403 -13.74 7.08 8.43
N THR A 404 -12.78 6.67 7.60
CA THR A 404 -12.89 5.50 6.70
C THR A 404 -12.36 4.22 7.35
N THR A 405 -11.74 4.34 8.53
CA THR A 405 -11.15 3.24 9.28
C THR A 405 -12.18 2.19 9.67
N VAL A 406 -11.87 0.93 9.38
CA VAL A 406 -12.64 -0.24 9.83
C VAL A 406 -11.86 -0.95 10.94
N LEU A 407 -12.50 -1.17 12.08
CA LEU A 407 -11.96 -1.92 13.22
C LEU A 407 -12.62 -3.30 13.30
N THR A 408 -11.81 -4.34 13.46
CA THR A 408 -12.24 -5.71 13.75
C THR A 408 -11.36 -6.34 14.82
N ASP A 409 -11.93 -7.16 15.69
CA ASP A 409 -11.14 -8.02 16.58
C ASP A 409 -10.58 -9.22 15.82
N GLN A 410 -9.31 -9.55 16.07
CA GLN A 410 -8.66 -10.70 15.48
C GLN A 410 -7.93 -11.53 16.54
N LEU A 411 -8.15 -12.84 16.55
CA LEU A 411 -7.41 -13.75 17.41
C LEU A 411 -6.12 -14.21 16.71
N ILE A 412 -4.96 -13.86 17.27
CA ILE A 412 -3.64 -14.19 16.72
C ILE A 412 -2.88 -15.05 17.73
N ALA A 413 -2.63 -16.31 17.39
CA ALA A 413 -1.99 -17.29 18.28
C ALA A 413 -2.62 -17.34 19.70
N GLY A 414 -3.94 -17.14 19.80
CA GLY A 414 -4.69 -17.17 21.07
C GLY A 414 -4.74 -15.84 21.84
N ASN A 415 -4.12 -14.78 21.32
CA ASN A 415 -4.19 -13.41 21.86
C ASN A 415 -5.20 -12.58 21.05
N ASN A 416 -6.02 -11.77 21.72
CA ASN A 416 -6.98 -10.88 21.06
C ASN A 416 -6.25 -9.62 20.61
N THR A 417 -6.34 -9.27 19.34
CA THR A 417 -5.64 -8.14 18.74
C THR A 417 -6.64 -7.24 18.01
N LEU A 418 -6.54 -5.92 18.18
CA LEU A 418 -7.31 -4.95 17.39
C LEU A 418 -6.70 -4.85 16.00
N LYS A 419 -7.50 -5.08 14.96
CA LYS A 419 -7.09 -4.86 13.56
C LYS A 419 -7.83 -3.68 12.98
N TYR A 420 -7.06 -2.66 12.59
CA TYR A 420 -7.53 -1.52 11.82
C TYR A 420 -7.17 -1.71 10.34
N THR A 421 -8.11 -1.52 9.44
CA THR A 421 -7.88 -1.44 7.99
C THR A 421 -8.32 -0.08 7.47
N ASN A 422 -7.61 0.45 6.47
CA ASN A 422 -7.79 1.82 5.98
C ASN A 422 -7.66 2.83 7.14
N LEU A 423 -6.66 2.64 8.01
CA LEU A 423 -6.48 3.47 9.19
C LEU A 423 -6.07 4.88 8.78
N ASN A 424 -7.06 5.73 8.51
CA ASN A 424 -6.87 7.17 8.35
C ASN A 424 -6.75 7.80 9.74
N TYR A 425 -7.81 7.72 10.54
CA TYR A 425 -7.81 7.97 11.98
C TYR A 425 -8.98 7.23 12.65
N THR A 426 -8.85 6.90 13.92
CA THR A 426 -9.96 6.30 14.71
C THR A 426 -9.81 6.59 16.19
N GLY A 427 -10.96 6.74 16.86
CA GLY A 427 -11.04 7.06 18.28
C GLY A 427 -11.40 5.86 19.15
N ILE A 428 -10.86 5.89 20.36
CA ILE A 428 -11.29 5.11 21.53
C ILE A 428 -11.78 6.15 22.54
N VAL A 429 -13.07 6.11 22.87
CA VAL A 429 -13.65 7.01 23.88
C VAL A 429 -13.62 6.29 25.21
N THR A 430 -12.84 6.80 26.16
CA THR A 430 -12.79 6.22 27.50
C THR A 430 -14.14 6.41 28.18
N ASN A 431 -14.56 7.67 28.36
CA ASN A 431 -15.89 8.09 28.78
C ASN A 431 -15.98 9.64 28.68
N TYR A 432 -17.08 10.20 28.17
CA TYR A 432 -17.27 11.66 28.14
C TYR A 432 -17.72 12.23 29.48
N ASP A 433 -18.56 11.51 30.22
CA ASP A 433 -19.12 11.95 31.50
C ASP A 433 -18.13 11.79 32.67
N ASN A 434 -17.33 10.73 32.62
CA ASN A 434 -16.29 10.42 33.61
C ASN A 434 -14.95 10.06 32.94
N PRO A 435 -14.25 11.03 32.32
CA PRO A 435 -13.00 10.79 31.62
C PRO A 435 -11.91 10.20 32.51
N THR A 436 -10.96 9.50 31.90
CA THR A 436 -9.89 8.81 32.61
C THR A 436 -8.83 9.79 33.10
N ASN A 437 -8.53 9.75 34.40
CA ASN A 437 -7.40 10.48 34.96
C ASN A 437 -6.10 9.68 34.78
N LEU A 438 -5.20 10.21 33.97
CA LEU A 438 -3.88 9.64 33.67
C LEU A 438 -2.72 10.44 34.29
N SER A 439 -3.00 11.47 35.08
CA SER A 439 -1.98 12.34 35.70
C SER A 439 -0.97 11.62 36.58
N GLY A 440 -1.33 10.44 37.10
CA GLY A 440 -0.44 9.60 37.90
C GLY A 440 0.46 8.66 37.08
N MET A 441 0.28 8.58 35.76
CA MET A 441 1.04 7.70 34.87
C MET A 441 2.25 8.41 34.28
N THR A 442 3.26 7.65 33.85
CA THR A 442 4.47 8.22 33.24
C THR A 442 4.59 7.90 31.76
N HIS A 443 4.00 6.80 31.31
CA HIS A 443 4.10 6.34 29.92
C HIS A 443 2.77 5.84 29.39
N VAL A 444 2.63 5.89 28.08
CA VAL A 444 1.69 5.07 27.31
C VAL A 444 2.49 4.04 26.53
N HIS A 445 2.01 2.80 26.54
CA HIS A 445 2.55 1.69 25.79
C HIS A 445 1.49 1.12 24.84
N PHE A 446 1.91 0.69 23.65
CA PHE A 446 1.15 -0.19 22.77
C PHE A 446 2.10 -1.00 21.88
N ASP A 447 1.73 -2.22 21.57
CA ASP A 447 2.39 -3.01 20.53
C ASP A 447 1.66 -2.80 19.20
N TYR A 448 2.42 -2.63 18.12
CA TYR A 448 1.85 -2.61 16.78
C TYR A 448 2.54 -3.58 15.83
N TRP A 449 1.82 -3.99 14.81
CA TRP A 449 2.35 -4.67 13.63
C TRP A 449 1.66 -4.11 12.39
N SER A 450 2.40 -3.88 11.31
CA SER A 450 1.84 -3.50 10.01
C SER A 450 2.74 -4.00 8.88
N ASN A 451 2.19 -4.21 7.69
CA ASN A 451 2.96 -4.50 6.47
C ASN A 451 3.02 -3.34 5.48
N ASP A 452 2.27 -2.26 5.71
CA ASP A 452 2.07 -1.17 4.75
C ASP A 452 2.02 0.25 5.36
N ALA A 453 2.07 0.39 6.70
CA ALA A 453 2.05 1.69 7.35
C ALA A 453 3.30 2.53 7.08
N LYS A 454 3.07 3.78 6.63
CA LYS A 454 4.11 4.80 6.44
C LYS A 454 4.23 5.74 7.64
N SER A 455 3.15 5.87 8.40
CA SER A 455 3.08 6.64 9.64
C SER A 455 2.19 5.92 10.66
N LEU A 456 2.44 6.15 11.94
CA LEU A 456 1.53 5.75 13.02
C LEU A 456 1.68 6.77 14.13
N SER A 457 0.57 7.29 14.65
CA SER A 457 0.56 8.29 15.72
C SER A 457 -0.53 8.01 16.72
N LEU A 458 -0.31 8.48 17.96
CA LEU A 458 -1.25 8.39 19.06
C LEU A 458 -1.53 9.79 19.62
N LYS A 459 -2.79 10.22 19.58
CA LYS A 459 -3.27 11.49 20.14
C LYS A 459 -4.07 11.25 21.42
N LEU A 460 -3.86 12.12 22.40
CA LEU A 460 -4.59 12.14 23.67
C LEU A 460 -5.41 13.43 23.78
N VAL A 461 -6.71 13.31 24.07
CA VAL A 461 -7.64 14.44 24.08
C VAL A 461 -8.36 14.56 25.42
N ASN A 462 -8.28 15.74 26.01
CA ASN A 462 -9.09 16.19 27.14
C ASN A 462 -10.15 17.17 26.61
N THR A 463 -11.31 16.62 26.23
CA THR A 463 -12.40 17.42 25.63
C THR A 463 -12.98 18.44 26.61
N LYS A 464 -12.95 18.15 27.92
CA LYS A 464 -13.43 19.06 28.97
C LYS A 464 -12.66 20.37 29.01
N LEU A 465 -11.36 20.33 28.74
CA LEU A 465 -10.49 21.52 28.69
C LEU A 465 -10.18 21.97 27.26
N GLY A 466 -10.66 21.26 26.24
CA GLY A 466 -10.31 21.51 24.83
C GLY A 466 -8.81 21.39 24.56
N LYS A 467 -8.11 20.50 25.28
CA LYS A 467 -6.66 20.28 25.14
C LYS A 467 -6.37 18.95 24.47
N GLU A 468 -5.48 18.95 23.50
CA GLU A 468 -5.02 17.74 22.82
C GLU A 468 -3.56 17.87 22.41
N ASP A 469 -2.90 16.72 22.27
CA ASP A 469 -1.59 16.63 21.63
C ASP A 469 -1.42 15.24 21.01
N ILE A 470 -0.66 15.17 19.91
CA ILE A 470 -0.39 13.97 19.13
C ILE A 470 1.11 13.68 19.09
N LYS A 471 1.47 12.40 19.21
CA LYS A 471 2.86 11.94 19.04
C LYS A 471 2.93 10.84 18.01
N SER A 472 3.84 11.02 17.06
CA SER A 472 4.14 10.05 16.03
C SER A 472 5.18 9.05 16.52
N VAL A 473 5.03 7.80 16.10
CA VAL A 473 6.08 6.78 16.15
C VAL A 473 7.21 7.27 15.24
N SER A 474 8.42 7.40 15.78
CA SER A 474 9.57 7.99 15.07
C SER A 474 10.00 7.18 13.84
N THR A 475 9.86 5.85 13.89
CA THR A 475 10.13 4.96 12.76
C THR A 475 9.15 3.78 12.79
N VAL A 476 8.37 3.64 11.72
CA VAL A 476 7.44 2.52 11.56
C VAL A 476 8.20 1.31 11.03
N THR A 477 8.19 0.22 11.82
CA THR A 477 8.77 -1.07 11.44
C THR A 477 7.69 -1.94 10.81
N LEU A 478 7.98 -2.52 9.65
CA LEU A 478 7.05 -3.37 8.92
C LEU A 478 7.34 -4.86 9.14
N GLY A 479 6.29 -5.68 9.15
CA GLY A 479 6.38 -7.14 9.19
C GLY A 479 6.76 -7.74 10.54
N ALA A 480 6.92 -6.94 11.60
CA ALA A 480 7.26 -7.39 12.94
C ALA A 480 6.48 -6.65 14.04
N TRP A 481 6.20 -7.34 15.15
CA TRP A 481 5.61 -6.72 16.34
C TRP A 481 6.63 -5.77 16.96
N THR A 482 6.20 -4.53 17.18
CA THR A 482 7.03 -3.46 17.73
C THR A 482 6.30 -2.81 18.88
N GLY A 483 6.91 -2.86 20.08
CA GLY A 483 6.43 -2.14 21.25
C GLY A 483 6.80 -0.66 21.15
N VAL A 484 5.85 0.21 21.48
CA VAL A 484 6.03 1.67 21.50
C VAL A 484 5.77 2.16 22.90
N ASP A 485 6.79 2.79 23.49
CA ASP A 485 6.69 3.52 24.76
C ASP A 485 6.82 5.01 24.52
N ILE A 486 5.82 5.78 24.92
CA ILE A 486 5.84 7.24 24.82
C ILE A 486 5.73 7.83 26.23
N LEU A 487 6.74 8.61 26.61
CA LEU A 487 6.71 9.43 27.81
C LEU A 487 5.52 10.40 27.75
N LEU A 488 4.64 10.32 28.75
CA LEU A 488 3.47 11.20 28.83
C LEU A 488 3.86 12.67 29.02
N SER A 489 5.05 12.95 29.58
CA SER A 489 5.61 14.30 29.65
C SER A 489 5.92 14.93 28.31
N ASN A 490 6.00 14.13 27.23
CA ASN A 490 6.17 14.66 25.89
C ASN A 490 4.87 15.25 25.34
N TYR A 491 3.72 14.83 25.87
CA TYR A 491 2.42 15.37 25.48
C TYR A 491 2.17 16.73 26.14
N ASN A 492 1.85 17.74 25.34
CA ASN A 492 1.39 19.05 25.76
C ASN A 492 -0.14 19.08 25.94
N THR A 493 -0.73 18.00 26.48
CA THR A 493 -2.15 17.92 26.82
C THR A 493 -2.34 17.75 28.33
N ASP A 494 -3.54 18.07 28.82
CA ASP A 494 -3.88 17.89 30.21
C ASP A 494 -4.37 16.46 30.48
N LEU A 495 -3.59 15.71 31.27
CA LEU A 495 -3.83 14.29 31.54
C LEU A 495 -4.85 14.02 32.65
N SER A 496 -5.47 15.04 33.26
CA SER A 496 -6.37 14.85 34.40
C SER A 496 -7.73 14.26 34.02
N ALA A 497 -8.12 14.36 32.75
CA ALA A 497 -9.42 13.93 32.24
C ALA A 497 -9.35 13.56 30.74
N ILE A 498 -8.58 12.54 30.37
CA ILE A 498 -8.50 12.06 29.00
C ILE A 498 -9.78 11.30 28.63
N SER A 499 -10.52 11.88 27.69
CA SER A 499 -11.80 11.37 27.18
C SER A 499 -11.66 10.60 25.87
N GLN A 500 -10.62 10.88 25.08
CA GLN A 500 -10.38 10.21 23.79
C GLN A 500 -8.91 9.87 23.61
N ILE A 501 -8.67 8.71 23.00
CA ILE A 501 -7.38 8.22 22.53
C ILE A 501 -7.55 7.96 21.04
N ILE A 502 -6.72 8.54 20.19
CA ILE A 502 -6.91 8.48 18.74
C ILE A 502 -5.65 7.93 18.07
N PHE A 503 -5.81 6.86 17.29
CA PHE A 503 -4.76 6.39 16.38
C PHE A 503 -4.94 7.03 15.00
N GLU A 504 -3.82 7.39 14.37
CA GLU A 504 -3.77 7.95 13.01
C GLU A 504 -2.65 7.26 12.23
N SER A 505 -2.90 6.90 10.96
CA SER A 505 -1.92 6.24 10.09
C SER A 505 -2.10 6.68 8.63
N SER A 506 -1.34 6.07 7.72
CA SER A 506 -1.31 6.40 6.30
C SER A 506 -2.31 5.56 5.48
N ASP A 507 -3.56 5.47 5.95
CA ASP A 507 -4.60 4.60 5.39
C ASP A 507 -4.23 3.10 5.41
N ALA A 508 -3.34 2.72 6.33
CA ALA A 508 -2.70 1.41 6.36
C ALA A 508 -3.53 0.35 7.09
N THR A 509 -3.09 -0.92 6.97
CA THR A 509 -3.53 -1.98 7.88
C THR A 509 -2.62 -2.03 9.09
N VAL A 510 -3.15 -1.78 10.28
CA VAL A 510 -2.40 -1.75 11.54
C VAL A 510 -3.07 -2.65 12.57
N TYR A 511 -2.29 -3.56 13.13
CA TYR A 511 -2.68 -4.40 14.24
C TYR A 511 -2.14 -3.74 15.51
N ILE A 512 -3.00 -3.57 16.52
CA ILE A 512 -2.64 -2.99 17.82
C ILE A 512 -3.00 -4.00 18.90
N ASP A 513 -2.08 -4.22 19.83
CA ASP A 513 -2.34 -4.92 21.07
C ASP A 513 -1.66 -4.18 22.23
N ASN A 514 -1.97 -4.57 23.47
CA ASN A 514 -1.31 -4.08 24.68
C ASN A 514 -1.31 -2.56 24.81
N LEU A 515 -2.41 -1.89 24.47
CA LEU A 515 -2.59 -0.46 24.75
C LEU A 515 -2.86 -0.26 26.25
N TYR A 516 -1.89 0.32 26.96
CA TYR A 516 -2.03 0.66 28.37
C TYR A 516 -1.19 1.86 28.78
N PHE A 517 -1.59 2.53 29.86
CA PHE A 517 -0.81 3.56 30.52
C PHE A 517 -0.20 2.97 31.78
N TYR A 518 1.05 3.29 32.07
CA TYR A 518 1.68 2.76 33.27
C TYR A 518 2.54 3.78 34.00
N LYS A 519 2.72 3.50 35.29
CA LYS A 519 3.78 4.07 36.10
C LYS A 519 4.96 3.13 35.97
N SER A 520 6.09 3.64 35.48
CA SER A 520 7.33 2.89 35.65
C SER A 520 7.53 2.65 37.15
N SER A 521 7.49 1.40 37.58
CA SER A 521 7.87 1.03 38.95
C SER A 521 9.30 1.52 39.16
N THR A 522 9.50 2.38 40.14
CA THR A 522 10.83 2.81 40.59
C THR A 522 11.70 1.60 40.89
N SER A 523 12.45 1.20 39.86
CA SER A 523 13.61 0.33 39.88
C SER A 523 14.67 1.07 39.04
N GLY A 524 15.19 2.18 39.60
CA GLY A 524 16.29 3.02 39.08
C GLY A 524 16.11 3.59 37.66
N GLY A 525 15.43 4.72 37.45
CA GLY A 525 15.99 6.08 37.57
C GLY A 525 16.41 6.59 36.16
N GLY A 526 16.47 7.87 35.82
CA GLY A 526 16.29 9.09 36.59
C GLY A 526 15.92 10.23 35.63
N ALA A 527 15.15 11.20 36.07
CA ALA A 527 15.63 12.14 37.08
C ALA A 527 14.93 12.01 38.45
N SER A 528 15.31 10.98 39.21
CA SER A 528 15.55 10.95 40.67
C SER A 528 15.79 9.48 41.08
N GLY A 529 16.95 8.92 40.69
CA GLY A 529 17.38 7.57 41.09
C GLY A 529 18.27 7.63 42.33
N VAL A 530 18.39 6.52 43.06
CA VAL A 530 19.47 6.33 44.06
C VAL A 530 20.69 5.83 43.30
N ALA A 531 21.85 6.45 43.52
CA ALA A 531 23.10 6.04 42.87
C ALA A 531 23.57 4.65 43.37
N PRO A 532 24.26 3.85 42.54
CA PRO A 532 24.65 4.14 41.16
C PRO A 532 23.45 4.09 40.21
N PHE A 533 23.37 5.07 39.31
CA PHE A 533 22.34 5.11 38.27
C PHE A 533 22.51 3.93 37.30
N SER A 534 21.47 3.11 37.20
CA SER A 534 21.50 1.81 36.52
C SER A 534 20.10 1.43 36.03
N PRO A 535 19.93 0.81 34.84
CA PRO A 535 20.98 0.43 33.88
C PRO A 535 21.54 1.63 33.11
N ILE A 536 22.85 1.62 32.81
CA ILE A 536 23.46 2.54 31.84
C ILE A 536 23.28 1.90 30.45
N ASN A 537 22.37 2.43 29.64
CA ASN A 537 21.90 1.80 28.41
C ASN A 537 21.99 2.69 27.16
N PHE A 538 22.43 3.93 27.30
CA PHE A 538 22.68 4.85 26.17
C PHE A 538 21.48 5.15 25.26
N GLU A 539 20.28 4.70 25.64
CA GLU A 539 19.03 4.97 24.94
C GLU A 539 18.62 6.44 25.11
N SER A 540 17.83 6.95 24.18
CA SER A 540 17.35 8.33 24.26
C SER A 540 16.60 8.58 25.58
N GLY A 541 17.12 9.49 26.42
CA GLY A 541 16.58 9.77 27.75
C GLY A 541 16.98 8.77 28.84
N GLY A 542 17.73 7.71 28.51
CA GLY A 542 18.29 6.74 29.44
C GLY A 542 19.62 7.19 30.06
N TYR A 543 20.07 6.45 31.08
CA TYR A 543 21.35 6.71 31.71
C TYR A 543 22.52 6.42 30.77
N GLY A 544 23.52 7.30 30.79
CA GLY A 544 24.67 7.24 29.90
C GLY A 544 24.51 8.05 28.61
N ALA A 545 23.29 8.27 28.11
CA ALA A 545 23.06 8.95 26.82
C ALA A 545 23.37 10.45 26.84
N ASN A 546 23.03 11.12 27.95
CA ASN A 546 23.28 12.55 28.17
C ASN A 546 24.40 12.82 29.19
N TRP A 547 25.18 11.79 29.53
CA TRP A 547 26.32 11.91 30.43
C TRP A 547 27.53 12.49 29.70
N THR A 548 28.46 13.05 30.46
CA THR A 548 29.72 13.55 29.90
C THR A 548 30.77 12.44 29.95
N TRP A 549 31.13 11.90 28.78
CA TRP A 549 32.15 10.86 28.65
C TRP A 549 33.46 11.42 28.12
N ALA A 550 34.55 11.21 28.85
CA ALA A 550 35.90 11.51 28.38
C ALA A 550 36.60 10.23 27.95
N VAL A 551 37.20 10.23 26.75
CA VAL A 551 38.07 9.14 26.28
C VAL A 551 39.51 9.47 26.64
N PHE A 552 40.28 8.46 27.06
CA PHE A 552 41.68 8.63 27.43
C PHE A 552 42.58 7.56 26.81
N GLU A 553 43.86 7.89 26.70
CA GLU A 553 44.94 7.00 26.28
C GLU A 553 44.74 6.32 24.90
N ASN A 554 43.93 6.91 24.03
CA ASN A 554 43.63 6.41 22.68
C ASN A 554 44.33 7.21 21.56
N GLY A 555 45.47 7.83 21.84
CA GLY A 555 46.10 8.77 20.91
C GLY A 555 45.37 10.12 20.87
N SER A 556 44.55 10.37 19.85
CA SER A 556 43.80 11.63 19.71
C SER A 556 42.63 11.77 20.69
N ASN A 557 42.29 10.71 21.43
CA ASN A 557 41.16 10.65 22.36
C ASN A 557 39.85 11.13 21.71
N ALA A 558 39.55 10.59 20.52
CA ALA A 558 38.27 10.81 19.87
C ALA A 558 37.12 10.49 20.84
N LEU A 559 36.08 11.33 20.84
CA LEU A 559 34.92 11.18 21.71
C LEU A 559 34.26 9.82 21.50
N ILE A 560 33.61 9.32 22.56
CA ILE A 560 32.77 8.13 22.45
C ILE A 560 31.61 8.39 21.49
N GLU A 561 31.26 7.39 20.69
CA GLU A 561 30.15 7.48 19.73
C GLU A 561 28.93 6.72 20.27
N PHE A 562 27.72 7.27 20.13
CA PHE A 562 26.47 6.56 20.40
C PHE A 562 25.80 6.21 19.08
N VAL A 563 25.91 4.94 18.68
CA VAL A 563 25.54 4.47 17.35
C VAL A 563 24.41 3.46 17.43
N SER A 564 23.75 3.21 16.29
CA SER A 564 22.75 2.15 16.22
C SER A 564 23.40 0.80 16.54
N ASN A 565 22.71 -0.03 17.33
CA ASN A 565 23.20 -1.35 17.71
C ASN A 565 23.55 -2.17 16.45
N PRO A 566 24.79 -2.64 16.28
CA PRO A 566 25.22 -3.35 15.08
C PRO A 566 24.60 -4.75 14.95
N ASN A 567 23.99 -5.29 16.01
CA ASN A 567 23.30 -6.58 15.98
C ASN A 567 22.21 -6.63 17.06
N THR A 568 20.95 -6.42 16.67
CA THR A 568 19.78 -6.44 17.56
C THR A 568 19.13 -7.83 17.70
N SER A 569 19.62 -8.83 16.98
CA SER A 569 19.00 -10.17 16.90
C SER A 569 19.39 -11.12 18.04
N GLY A 570 20.20 -10.66 19.00
CA GLY A 570 20.77 -11.45 20.09
C GLY A 570 20.31 -10.99 21.48
N ILE A 571 21.15 -11.25 22.49
CA ILE A 571 20.87 -10.89 23.89
C ILE A 571 20.77 -9.37 24.14
N ASN A 572 21.32 -8.57 23.23
CA ASN A 572 21.17 -7.12 23.28
C ASN A 572 20.26 -6.66 22.13
N SER A 573 19.00 -6.38 22.44
CA SER A 573 18.01 -5.86 21.51
C SER A 573 17.86 -4.33 21.56
N SER A 574 18.77 -3.63 22.25
CA SER A 574 18.77 -2.17 22.37
C SER A 574 18.91 -1.47 21.02
N SER A 575 18.46 -0.23 20.92
CA SER A 575 18.51 0.56 19.69
C SER A 575 19.84 1.28 19.54
N LYS A 576 20.41 1.75 20.66
CA LYS A 576 21.66 2.52 20.73
C LYS A 576 22.66 1.85 21.66
N VAL A 577 23.93 1.94 21.28
CA VAL A 577 25.05 1.41 22.06
C VAL A 577 26.21 2.40 22.04
N ALA A 578 27.04 2.34 23.08
CA ALA A 578 28.30 3.06 23.09
C ALA A 578 29.33 2.35 22.21
N LYS A 579 30.06 3.11 21.41
CA LYS A 579 31.13 2.63 20.51
C LYS A 579 32.42 3.40 20.77
N ILE A 580 33.51 2.65 20.87
CA ILE A 580 34.87 3.20 20.80
C ILE A 580 35.67 2.43 19.77
N THR A 581 36.57 3.12 19.07
CA THR A 581 37.59 2.48 18.23
C THR A 581 38.90 2.51 19.00
N ALA A 582 39.30 1.39 19.59
CA ALA A 582 40.56 1.25 20.30
C ALA A 582 41.71 1.18 19.29
N LEU A 583 42.52 2.24 19.21
CA LEU A 583 43.56 2.36 18.20
C LEU A 583 44.74 1.43 18.49
N LYS A 584 45.36 0.91 17.44
CA LYS A 584 46.64 0.21 17.46
C LYS A 584 47.73 1.04 18.14
N ALA A 585 47.74 2.34 17.85
CA ALA A 585 48.68 3.30 18.41
C ALA A 585 48.29 3.80 19.81
N GLY A 586 47.07 3.49 20.29
CA GLY A 586 46.62 3.82 21.63
C GLY A 586 47.26 2.91 22.68
N GLN A 587 47.24 3.33 23.95
CA GLN A 587 47.81 2.53 25.03
C GLN A 587 47.06 1.20 25.20
N PRO A 588 47.73 0.17 25.74
CA PRO A 588 47.11 -1.08 26.14
C PRO A 588 45.86 -0.98 27.02
N TRP A 589 45.68 0.14 27.74
CA TRP A 589 44.58 0.40 28.68
C TRP A 589 43.70 1.59 28.24
N VAL A 590 43.48 1.76 26.94
CA VAL A 590 42.51 2.74 26.44
C VAL A 590 41.16 2.61 27.15
N GLY A 591 40.52 3.74 27.45
CA GLY A 591 39.23 3.71 28.12
C GLY A 591 38.42 4.99 27.98
N CYS A 592 37.28 4.98 28.64
CA CYS A 592 36.40 6.12 28.79
C CYS A 592 35.87 6.21 30.23
N GLU A 593 35.52 7.42 30.65
CA GLU A 593 35.06 7.70 32.01
C GLU A 593 33.91 8.71 32.02
N SER A 594 32.97 8.54 32.95
CA SER A 594 31.89 9.51 33.17
C SER A 594 32.41 10.77 33.90
N LYS A 595 31.63 11.83 33.97
CA LYS A 595 31.95 12.95 34.88
C LYS A 595 31.69 12.56 36.34
N HIS A 596 32.50 13.08 37.25
CA HIS A 596 32.25 12.97 38.69
C HIS A 596 30.90 13.58 39.10
N GLY A 597 30.21 12.89 40.01
CA GLY A 597 29.02 13.40 40.69
C GLY A 597 27.75 13.11 39.91
N THR A 598 27.32 14.05 39.06
CA THR A 598 25.95 14.06 38.50
C THR A 598 25.63 12.92 37.54
N ASP A 599 26.64 12.32 36.90
CA ASP A 599 26.43 11.30 35.87
C ASP A 599 26.02 9.97 36.49
N ILE A 600 26.95 9.17 37.00
CA ILE A 600 26.60 7.89 37.66
C ILE A 600 25.95 8.09 39.04
N GLY A 601 26.02 9.29 39.60
CA GLY A 601 25.59 9.57 40.97
C GLY A 601 26.63 9.13 42.01
N SER A 602 26.41 9.53 43.26
CA SER A 602 27.33 9.28 44.38
C SER A 602 26.89 8.07 45.23
N PHE A 603 27.71 7.01 45.31
CA PHE A 603 27.37 5.74 45.97
C PHE A 603 28.57 5.08 46.66
N LYS A 604 28.33 3.93 47.29
CA LYS A 604 29.38 3.03 47.82
C LYS A 604 29.10 1.60 47.35
N PHE A 605 30.16 0.80 47.18
CA PHE A 605 29.99 -0.63 47.02
C PHE A 605 29.62 -1.29 48.35
N ASP A 606 28.56 -2.09 48.32
CA ASP A 606 28.15 -2.96 49.41
C ASP A 606 27.62 -4.30 48.87
N SER A 607 27.04 -5.13 49.73
CA SER A 607 26.53 -6.43 49.33
C SER A 607 25.45 -6.39 48.23
N THR A 608 24.82 -5.24 48.00
CA THR A 608 23.66 -5.07 47.11
C THR A 608 24.01 -4.66 45.67
N ASN A 609 25.21 -4.11 45.44
CA ASN A 609 25.59 -3.53 44.14
C ASN A 609 27.01 -3.94 43.66
N LYS A 610 27.61 -4.95 44.29
CA LYS A 610 28.97 -5.44 44.02
C LYS A 610 29.14 -6.25 42.73
N ILE A 611 28.07 -6.72 42.10
CA ILE A 611 28.15 -7.44 40.83
C ILE A 611 27.78 -6.49 39.71
N VAL A 612 28.75 -6.18 38.85
CA VAL A 612 28.55 -5.31 37.68
C VAL A 612 28.51 -6.18 36.42
N ARG A 613 27.50 -6.00 35.59
CA ARG A 613 27.41 -6.65 34.28
C ARG A 613 27.48 -5.62 33.17
N ILE A 614 28.09 -5.99 32.05
CA ILE A 614 28.19 -5.17 30.85
C ILE A 614 28.05 -6.07 29.63
N MET A 615 27.20 -5.68 28.69
CA MET A 615 27.15 -6.34 27.39
C MET A 615 28.22 -5.74 26.48
N VAL A 616 28.97 -6.59 25.78
CA VAL A 616 30.01 -6.18 24.83
C VAL A 616 29.87 -6.89 23.49
N TYR A 617 30.23 -6.20 22.42
CA TYR A 617 30.36 -6.73 21.07
C TYR A 617 31.69 -6.28 20.49
N LYS A 618 32.55 -7.24 20.12
CA LYS A 618 33.96 -6.98 19.76
C LYS A 618 34.40 -7.83 18.58
N THR A 619 35.36 -7.35 17.81
CA THR A 619 36.00 -8.10 16.71
C THR A 619 37.18 -8.97 17.16
N VAL A 620 37.59 -8.86 18.43
CA VAL A 620 38.74 -9.56 19.01
C VAL A 620 38.45 -10.05 20.44
N ILE A 621 39.20 -11.05 20.89
CA ILE A 621 39.23 -11.48 22.31
C ILE A 621 40.30 -10.65 23.04
N SER A 622 39.88 -9.96 24.08
CA SER A 622 40.78 -9.27 25.02
C SER A 622 40.05 -9.01 26.34
N TYR A 623 40.74 -8.44 27.33
CA TYR A 623 40.08 -8.07 28.57
C TYR A 623 39.20 -6.84 28.38
N VAL A 624 38.02 -6.85 28.99
CA VAL A 624 37.27 -5.65 29.32
C VAL A 624 37.55 -5.37 30.80
N GLY A 625 37.92 -4.14 31.11
CA GLY A 625 38.17 -3.70 32.48
C GLY A 625 37.11 -2.71 32.94
N ILE A 626 36.75 -2.76 34.23
CA ILE A 626 35.96 -1.72 34.88
C ILE A 626 36.68 -1.30 36.16
N LYS A 627 36.69 0.00 36.43
CA LYS A 627 37.02 0.56 37.74
C LYS A 627 36.13 1.76 38.07
N PHE A 628 36.28 2.22 39.31
CA PHE A 628 35.49 3.31 39.87
C PHE A 628 36.39 4.24 40.67
N ALA A 629 36.04 5.53 40.70
CA ALA A 629 36.84 6.55 41.36
C ALA A 629 35.99 7.49 42.22
N GLU A 630 36.67 8.16 43.16
CA GLU A 630 36.13 9.27 43.94
C GLU A 630 36.62 10.61 43.38
N ALA A 631 35.90 11.68 43.67
CA ALA A 631 36.26 13.03 43.26
C ALA A 631 37.65 13.52 43.76
N ASN A 632 38.25 12.87 44.76
CA ASN A 632 39.60 13.20 45.26
C ASN A 632 40.74 12.58 44.43
N GLY A 633 40.42 11.77 43.42
CA GLY A 633 41.39 11.09 42.56
C GLY A 633 41.76 9.66 42.99
N ASP A 634 41.28 9.17 44.15
CA ASP A 634 41.45 7.78 44.54
C ASP A 634 40.56 6.87 43.68
N ALA A 635 41.10 5.73 43.25
CA ALA A 635 40.40 4.78 42.40
C ALA A 635 40.52 3.34 42.91
N GLN A 636 39.50 2.53 42.62
CA GLN A 636 39.53 1.08 42.79
C GLN A 636 40.53 0.45 41.80
N PRO A 637 41.17 -0.68 42.17
CA PRO A 637 41.88 -1.51 41.21
C PRO A 637 40.95 -1.97 40.08
N GLU A 638 41.48 -2.08 38.87
CA GLU A 638 40.71 -2.56 37.72
C GLU A 638 40.33 -4.03 37.87
N VAL A 639 39.03 -4.34 37.81
CA VAL A 639 38.55 -5.72 37.64
C VAL A 639 38.45 -5.99 36.15
N LYS A 640 39.00 -7.11 35.69
CA LYS A 640 39.11 -7.45 34.27
C LYS A 640 38.50 -8.81 33.98
N VAL A 641 37.67 -8.87 32.94
CA VAL A 641 37.04 -10.10 32.44
C VAL A 641 37.27 -10.15 30.94
N ALA A 642 37.80 -11.27 30.44
CA ALA A 642 37.99 -11.45 29.00
C ALA A 642 36.67 -11.83 28.33
N ASN A 643 36.35 -11.19 27.20
CA ASN A 643 35.28 -11.69 26.34
C ASN A 643 35.70 -13.02 25.71
N THR A 644 34.76 -13.95 25.57
CA THR A 644 34.98 -15.26 24.94
C THR A 644 34.47 -15.30 23.50
N LYS A 645 33.64 -14.32 23.12
CA LYS A 645 32.98 -14.24 21.82
C LYS A 645 33.50 -13.07 20.98
N ILE A 646 33.46 -13.24 19.67
CA ILE A 646 33.69 -12.16 18.68
C ILE A 646 32.50 -12.05 17.75
N ASN A 647 32.23 -10.84 17.25
CA ASN A 647 31.15 -10.51 16.32
C ASN A 647 29.75 -10.96 16.77
N GLN A 648 29.53 -11.00 18.09
CA GLN A 648 28.24 -11.25 18.70
C GLN A 648 28.24 -10.67 20.12
N TRP A 649 27.05 -10.34 20.63
CA TRP A 649 26.89 -9.81 21.98
C TRP A 649 27.21 -10.88 23.03
N GLU A 650 27.94 -10.45 24.07
CA GLU A 650 28.28 -11.22 25.25
C GLU A 650 28.08 -10.37 26.50
N GLU A 651 27.41 -10.91 27.52
CA GLU A 651 27.37 -10.28 28.84
C GLU A 651 28.56 -10.75 29.67
N LEU A 652 29.37 -9.81 30.15
CA LEU A 652 30.48 -10.05 31.06
C LEU A 652 30.08 -9.67 32.47
N THR A 653 30.42 -10.52 33.45
CA THR A 653 30.11 -10.31 34.87
C THR A 653 31.39 -10.01 35.65
N PHE A 654 31.41 -8.88 36.35
CA PHE A 654 32.50 -8.39 37.18
C PHE A 654 32.11 -8.48 38.65
N ASP A 655 32.83 -9.29 39.42
CA ASP A 655 32.64 -9.40 40.87
C ASP A 655 33.56 -8.41 41.61
N LEU A 656 32.96 -7.33 42.14
CA LEU A 656 33.64 -6.31 42.94
C LEU A 656 33.53 -6.55 44.45
N SER A 657 33.15 -7.75 44.90
CA SER A 657 33.14 -8.10 46.32
C SER A 657 34.48 -7.83 47.02
N GLY A 658 35.59 -8.07 46.31
CA GLY A 658 36.94 -7.79 46.79
C GLY A 658 37.30 -6.30 46.92
N SER A 659 36.51 -5.42 46.29
CA SER A 659 36.68 -3.96 46.31
C SER A 659 35.94 -3.28 47.45
N ILE A 660 35.02 -3.99 48.13
CA ILE A 660 34.32 -3.45 49.31
C ILE A 660 35.34 -3.13 50.40
N GLY A 661 35.45 -1.84 50.75
CA GLY A 661 36.35 -1.36 51.80
C GLY A 661 37.85 -1.36 51.45
N LYS A 662 38.22 -1.44 50.16
CA LYS A 662 39.62 -1.32 49.68
C LYS A 662 39.71 -0.19 48.66
N GLY A 663 40.87 0.46 48.49
CA GLY A 663 41.04 1.55 47.51
C GLY A 663 40.20 2.78 47.84
N ALA A 664 39.41 3.29 46.87
CA ALA A 664 38.36 4.28 47.08
C ALA A 664 37.35 3.81 48.15
N THR A 665 37.50 4.28 49.40
CA THR A 665 36.71 3.88 50.58
C THR A 665 35.62 4.88 50.98
N GLY A 666 35.64 6.05 50.35
CA GLY A 666 34.72 7.16 50.51
C GLY A 666 33.50 7.02 49.62
N VAL A 667 33.19 8.07 48.86
CA VAL A 667 32.01 8.16 47.99
C VAL A 667 32.47 8.03 46.55
N ILE A 668 32.05 6.96 45.90
CA ILE A 668 32.30 6.71 44.49
C ILE A 668 31.33 7.52 43.67
N ASP A 669 31.80 8.21 42.64
CA ASP A 669 30.97 9.06 41.80
C ASP A 669 31.40 9.11 40.32
N GLN A 670 32.25 8.18 39.91
CA GLN A 670 32.70 8.02 38.53
C GLN A 670 32.86 6.53 38.17
N ILE A 671 32.42 6.16 36.97
CA ILE A 671 32.70 4.86 36.33
C ILE A 671 33.73 5.03 35.23
N ILE A 672 34.67 4.08 35.16
CA ILE A 672 35.74 4.03 34.17
C ILE A 672 35.73 2.66 33.50
N ILE A 673 35.66 2.65 32.18
CA ILE A 673 35.53 1.44 31.35
C ILE A 673 36.75 1.33 30.43
N PHE A 674 37.37 0.16 30.42
CA PHE A 674 38.48 -0.24 29.55
C PHE A 674 37.98 -1.29 28.55
N PRO A 675 37.40 -0.89 27.42
CA PRO A 675 36.69 -1.80 26.51
C PRO A 675 37.59 -2.79 25.76
N ASP A 676 38.89 -2.48 25.64
CA ASP A 676 39.88 -3.34 24.98
C ASP A 676 41.23 -3.27 25.71
N PHE A 677 41.37 -3.99 26.82
CA PHE A 677 42.57 -4.02 27.65
C PHE A 677 43.52 -5.15 27.22
N ASN A 678 44.70 -4.81 26.70
CA ASN A 678 45.68 -5.80 26.24
C ASN A 678 47.13 -5.31 26.38
N LEU A 679 47.82 -5.74 27.45
CA LEU A 679 49.22 -5.38 27.77
C LEU A 679 50.24 -5.85 26.72
N ASN A 680 49.90 -6.83 25.89
CA ASN A 680 50.77 -7.26 24.79
C ASN A 680 50.66 -6.32 23.57
N GLY A 681 49.85 -5.27 23.65
CA GLY A 681 49.56 -4.35 22.56
C GLY A 681 48.54 -4.89 21.57
N ARG A 682 48.06 -4.02 20.68
CA ARG A 682 47.09 -4.36 19.63
C ARG A 682 47.80 -4.55 18.29
N ALA A 683 47.32 -5.50 17.49
CA ALA A 683 47.82 -5.71 16.13
C ALA A 683 47.21 -4.72 15.11
N GLN A 684 46.02 -4.20 15.41
CA GLN A 684 45.18 -3.37 14.56
C GLN A 684 44.24 -2.51 15.42
N ASP A 685 43.51 -1.59 14.79
CA ASP A 685 42.43 -0.85 15.43
C ASP A 685 41.24 -1.79 15.66
N ASN A 686 40.70 -1.80 16.88
CA ASN A 686 39.60 -2.67 17.26
C ASN A 686 38.34 -1.84 17.56
N VAL A 687 37.26 -2.10 16.82
CA VAL A 687 35.96 -1.49 17.11
C VAL A 687 35.29 -2.28 18.22
N VAL A 688 34.91 -1.59 19.29
CA VAL A 688 34.26 -2.17 20.46
C VAL A 688 32.96 -1.44 20.74
N TYR A 689 31.89 -2.21 20.89
CA TYR A 689 30.61 -1.72 21.37
C TYR A 689 30.34 -2.26 22.77
N PHE A 690 29.70 -1.46 23.61
CA PHE A 690 29.24 -1.89 24.92
C PHE A 690 27.94 -1.20 25.32
N ASP A 691 27.17 -1.88 26.18
CA ASP A 691 25.81 -1.48 26.52
C ASP A 691 25.30 -2.16 27.80
N ASN A 692 24.13 -1.75 28.28
CA ASN A 692 23.37 -2.36 29.37
C ASN A 692 24.19 -2.64 30.64
N ILE A 693 24.84 -1.61 31.18
CA ILE A 693 25.65 -1.74 32.39
C ILE A 693 24.73 -1.77 33.61
N THR A 694 24.74 -2.89 34.35
CA THR A 694 23.86 -3.10 35.51
C THR A 694 24.64 -3.38 36.78
N PHE A 695 24.03 -3.06 37.93
CA PHE A 695 24.58 -3.30 39.27
C PHE A 695 23.62 -4.20 40.05
N SER A 696 24.14 -5.20 40.77
CA SER A 696 23.31 -6.15 41.50
C SER A 696 24.05 -6.84 42.65
N SER A 697 23.32 -7.65 43.43
CA SER A 697 23.88 -8.40 44.54
C SER A 697 24.47 -9.75 44.15
N ASN A 698 24.05 -10.33 43.02
CA ASN A 698 24.40 -11.68 42.52
C ASN A 698 24.47 -11.72 41.00
#